data_AF-A0A845CH24-F1
#
_entry.id   AF-A0A845CH24-F1
#
_cell.length_a   1.000
_cell.length_b   1.000
_cell.length_c   1.000
_cell.angle_alpha   90.00
_cell.angle_beta   90.00
_cell.angle_gamma   90.00
#
_symmetry.space_group_name_H-M   'P 1'
#
loop_
_entity.id
_entity.type
_entity.pdbx_description
1 polymer ?
#
loop_
_entity_poly.entity_id
_entity_poly.type
_entity_poly.pdbx_seq_one_letter_code
_entity_poly.pdbx_strand_id
1 'polypeptide(L)'
;MVCSEGYLMSVQIEEHPGFSHIEKLLPGGAPTPAAKDLLALIGVGDPVGVTRNLQSLALHPAFPRSNSQFLLQLLSSLRNTFDPERALSNFERILGTRDNPDALLKTLTRSDERRAEFFALAGGSQFLIETILRHPRFLDWLLRPGASRADRTKEKMVSELWKWVRENRDAPNGPENAMRRFRQREYLRIAVLDLMRQASLMEITANLSYLADACLEVAVRIAREELEQKYGKPRHKGPNGRWRNTEFSVLGMGKLGGLELNFSSDIDLIFIYSSDEGETTGVTDAITGRTKRSISNHEFFAHLSRRLISLMAKNTEEGHVFRIDTRLRPEGSQGALAYSLRSCEVYYESWGETWERQALIKSRHCAGSAALSGDFMEMIRPFVYRRTMDISVLEEIGRIKGRINENLKGADAATRNVKLGEGGIREIEFITQALQLIYGGRETLLQNPGTLEGLSIIEALGLLPAHECDQLSNAYVFLRDVEHRVQVTHGLQTHEVPADEKSLNVLARKMDCAESNELKTRLAYHQNNVSKIFENMFRSENGEEETESASGRPTPALTLEDSLSAEDLASYSFVDPEGVSTNLKLLRNGASLEHVSAKAKRIFDELLPRLLLQTLDLPEPDRAIAHLNRFVEKGGGRESILGFMADQEESLEIILKLFASSNYLAEVLIEQPGLLETLFQRETLSEPRSEALLAEELNKITGAQISAEEKFNRLHLLKKSEELAIGIRSILGAADILETLSALSHLAEATLKSGYEIAHGRMLKLYGVPMEEETGAEARFAIIGLGKMGSGEMNYGSDLDLIFVYSAAGNTSGQIDGKPAEYRPVSNHEFYIKVATFLRDGLAASSTRERTYEMDLRLRPEGEKGALAAPLDVFKGYFNNRAETWERQALTRSRYVAGSEGLG
;
A
#
# COMPACT_ATOMS: atom_id res chain seq x y z
N MET A 1 -47.50 9.32 -4.93
CA MET A 1 -48.71 10.16 -4.97
C MET A 1 -48.45 11.49 -4.23
N VAL A 2 -47.26 12.09 -4.43
CA VAL A 2 -46.76 13.27 -3.67
C VAL A 2 -46.10 14.28 -4.63
N CYS A 3 -46.74 14.52 -5.78
CA CYS A 3 -46.44 15.70 -6.63
C CYS A 3 -47.71 16.51 -6.92
N SER A 4 -48.79 16.30 -6.16
CA SER A 4 -50.08 16.97 -6.40
C SER A 4 -50.43 18.06 -5.42
N GLU A 5 -49.78 18.18 -4.25
CA GLU A 5 -50.17 19.17 -3.26
C GLU A 5 -48.95 19.70 -2.50
N GLY A 6 -48.56 20.96 -2.76
CA GLY A 6 -47.57 21.64 -1.94
C GLY A 6 -46.85 22.80 -2.61
N TYR A 7 -47.39 24.01 -2.44
CA TYR A 7 -46.68 25.30 -2.45
C TYR A 7 -46.00 25.80 -3.74
N LEU A 8 -46.81 26.21 -4.71
CA LEU A 8 -46.60 27.46 -5.44
C LEU A 8 -47.97 28.15 -5.52
N MET A 9 -48.07 29.41 -5.08
CA MET A 9 -49.30 30.19 -5.26
C MET A 9 -49.80 30.05 -6.71
N SER A 10 -51.00 29.50 -6.85
CA SER A 10 -51.64 29.21 -8.12
C SER A 10 -52.18 30.50 -8.74
N VAL A 11 -51.29 31.37 -9.21
CA VAL A 11 -51.65 32.17 -10.38
C VAL A 11 -51.73 31.14 -11.51
N GLN A 12 -52.95 30.76 -11.91
CA GLN A 12 -53.11 29.93 -13.09
C GLN A 12 -52.54 30.71 -14.28
N ILE A 13 -51.68 30.10 -15.07
CA ILE A 13 -51.09 30.76 -16.25
C ILE A 13 -52.20 31.31 -17.16
N GLU A 14 -53.35 30.64 -17.21
CA GLU A 14 -54.57 31.07 -17.91
C GLU A 14 -55.12 32.42 -17.40
N GLU A 15 -55.02 32.70 -16.11
CA GLU A 15 -55.56 33.91 -15.45
C GLU A 15 -54.60 35.09 -15.53
N HIS A 16 -53.34 34.88 -15.92
CA HIS A 16 -52.35 35.94 -16.04
C HIS A 16 -52.65 36.82 -17.26
N PRO A 17 -52.71 38.17 -17.14
CA PRO A 17 -53.04 39.07 -18.25
C PRO A 17 -52.15 38.87 -19.48
N GLY A 18 -50.88 38.50 -19.26
CA GLY A 18 -49.92 38.18 -20.31
C GLY A 18 -50.27 36.98 -21.19
N PHE A 19 -51.09 36.04 -20.73
CA PHE A 19 -51.48 34.87 -21.53
C PHE A 19 -52.37 35.24 -22.72
N SER A 20 -53.22 36.26 -22.57
CA SER A 20 -53.97 36.85 -23.70
C SER A 20 -53.06 37.44 -24.79
N HIS A 21 -51.79 37.69 -24.46
CA HIS A 21 -50.75 38.16 -25.37
C HIS A 21 -49.79 37.06 -25.83
N ILE A 22 -50.06 35.78 -25.58
CA ILE A 22 -49.14 34.67 -25.92
C ILE A 22 -48.82 34.60 -27.41
N GLU A 23 -49.78 34.95 -28.28
CA GLU A 23 -49.56 35.01 -29.73
C GLU A 23 -48.52 36.07 -30.13
N LYS A 24 -48.27 37.09 -29.29
CA LYS A 24 -47.20 38.08 -29.50
C LYS A 24 -45.79 37.50 -29.26
N LEU A 25 -45.69 36.34 -28.61
CA LEU A 25 -44.45 35.58 -28.45
C LEU A 25 -44.17 34.61 -29.62
N LEU A 26 -45.10 34.52 -30.58
CA LEU A 26 -44.99 33.68 -31.79
C LEU A 26 -44.49 34.50 -33.01
N PRO A 27 -44.17 33.86 -34.15
CA PRO A 27 -43.62 34.54 -35.32
C PRO A 27 -44.50 35.70 -35.81
N GLY A 28 -43.89 36.86 -36.05
CA GLY A 28 -44.59 38.08 -36.46
C GLY A 28 -45.08 38.98 -35.32
N GLY A 29 -44.90 38.56 -34.06
CA GLY A 29 -45.16 39.37 -32.86
C GLY A 29 -43.90 39.99 -32.23
N ALA A 30 -44.09 41.00 -31.38
CA ALA A 30 -43.06 41.54 -30.49
C ALA A 30 -43.51 41.39 -29.02
N PRO A 31 -42.62 40.98 -28.10
CA PRO A 31 -42.99 40.71 -26.71
C PRO A 31 -43.45 41.99 -26.00
N THR A 32 -44.74 42.03 -25.63
CA THR A 32 -45.34 43.12 -24.85
C THR A 32 -44.84 43.08 -23.39
N PRO A 33 -44.96 44.18 -22.61
CA PRO A 33 -44.64 44.16 -21.18
C PRO A 33 -45.35 43.02 -20.43
N ALA A 34 -46.66 42.86 -20.66
CA ALA A 34 -47.44 41.77 -20.06
C ALA A 34 -46.95 40.36 -20.47
N ALA A 35 -46.44 40.18 -21.69
CA ALA A 35 -45.85 38.92 -22.13
C ALA A 35 -44.46 38.68 -21.50
N LYS A 36 -43.68 39.74 -21.24
CA LYS A 36 -42.42 39.65 -20.49
C LYS A 36 -42.67 39.32 -19.02
N ASP A 37 -43.71 39.89 -18.41
CA ASP A 37 -44.11 39.58 -17.04
C ASP A 37 -44.54 38.11 -16.91
N LEU A 38 -45.24 37.58 -17.92
CA LEU A 38 -45.57 36.16 -17.99
C LEU A 38 -44.31 35.28 -18.07
N LEU A 39 -43.31 35.69 -18.86
CA LEU A 39 -42.02 34.96 -18.95
C LEU A 39 -41.25 35.02 -17.62
N ALA A 40 -41.28 36.15 -16.92
CA ALA A 40 -40.71 36.28 -15.59
C ALA A 40 -41.41 35.36 -14.57
N LEU A 41 -42.75 35.25 -14.63
CA LEU A 41 -43.55 34.36 -13.77
C LEU A 41 -43.19 32.87 -13.94
N ILE A 42 -42.86 32.44 -15.16
CA ILE A 42 -42.39 31.06 -15.42
C ILE A 42 -40.90 30.87 -15.09
N GLY A 43 -40.23 31.91 -14.59
CA GLY A 43 -38.86 31.85 -14.10
C GLY A 43 -37.79 31.96 -15.18
N VAL A 44 -38.08 32.66 -16.28
CA VAL A 44 -37.12 32.98 -17.36
C VAL A 44 -36.31 34.23 -17.01
N GLY A 45 -34.98 34.14 -17.10
CA GLY A 45 -34.06 35.26 -16.87
C GLY A 45 -33.73 36.07 -18.13
N ASP A 46 -33.83 35.45 -19.31
CA ASP A 46 -33.69 36.09 -20.63
C ASP A 46 -34.99 35.98 -21.46
N PRO A 47 -35.97 36.89 -21.25
CA PRO A 47 -37.22 36.90 -22.00
C PRO A 47 -37.04 37.05 -23.51
N VAL A 48 -35.97 37.74 -23.95
CA VAL A 48 -35.71 37.98 -25.38
C VAL A 48 -35.23 36.70 -26.05
N GLY A 49 -34.29 35.99 -25.42
CA GLY A 49 -33.81 34.68 -25.86
C GLY A 49 -34.93 33.65 -25.94
N VAL A 50 -35.76 33.55 -24.90
CA VAL A 50 -36.90 32.62 -24.89
C VAL A 50 -37.94 32.96 -25.95
N THR A 51 -38.24 34.24 -26.17
CA THR A 51 -39.16 34.65 -27.25
C THR A 51 -38.63 34.20 -28.61
N ARG A 52 -37.33 34.40 -28.88
CA ARG A 52 -36.70 33.94 -30.12
C ARG A 52 -36.76 32.42 -30.28
N ASN A 53 -36.52 31.65 -29.21
CA ASN A 53 -36.62 30.20 -29.25
C ASN A 53 -38.06 29.73 -29.48
N LEU A 54 -39.06 30.37 -28.85
CA LEU A 54 -40.49 30.10 -29.10
C LEU A 54 -40.88 30.41 -30.54
N GLN A 55 -40.39 31.52 -31.10
CA GLN A 55 -40.61 31.88 -32.50
C GLN A 55 -40.00 30.84 -33.44
N SER A 56 -38.75 30.44 -33.21
CA SER A 56 -38.08 29.41 -34.00
C SER A 56 -38.84 28.07 -33.94
N LEU A 57 -39.21 27.65 -32.75
CA LEU A 57 -40.01 26.44 -32.51
C LEU A 57 -41.35 26.47 -33.24
N ALA A 58 -42.03 27.63 -33.24
CA ALA A 58 -43.33 27.82 -33.90
C ALA A 58 -43.26 27.94 -35.43
N LEU A 59 -42.06 28.04 -36.01
CA LEU A 59 -41.85 27.88 -37.46
C LEU A 59 -41.79 26.40 -37.87
N HIS A 60 -41.57 25.48 -36.93
CA HIS A 60 -41.54 24.05 -37.23
C HIS A 60 -42.92 23.56 -37.69
N PRO A 61 -43.05 22.83 -38.84
CA PRO A 61 -44.35 22.48 -39.43
C PRO A 61 -45.27 21.68 -38.50
N ALA A 62 -44.70 20.80 -37.67
CA ALA A 62 -45.47 19.98 -36.73
C ALA A 62 -45.92 20.75 -35.47
N PHE A 63 -45.36 21.92 -35.19
CA PHE A 63 -45.65 22.64 -33.95
C PHE A 63 -47.07 23.24 -33.96
N PRO A 64 -47.94 22.92 -32.98
CA PRO A 64 -49.36 23.26 -33.04
C PRO A 64 -49.61 24.70 -32.54
N ARG A 65 -49.07 25.69 -33.26
CA ARG A 65 -49.11 27.12 -32.88
C ARG A 65 -50.51 27.71 -32.72
N SER A 66 -51.53 27.12 -33.34
CA SER A 66 -52.93 27.54 -33.21
C SER A 66 -53.69 26.82 -32.10
N ASN A 67 -53.05 25.90 -31.37
CA ASN A 67 -53.65 25.18 -30.26
C ASN A 67 -53.29 25.87 -28.94
N SER A 68 -54.19 26.74 -28.46
CA SER A 68 -54.02 27.49 -27.20
C SER A 68 -53.86 26.57 -26.00
N GLN A 69 -54.55 25.42 -25.97
CA GLN A 69 -54.42 24.42 -24.91
C GLN A 69 -53.01 23.83 -24.87
N PHE A 70 -52.41 23.53 -26.03
CA PHE A 70 -51.03 23.04 -26.08
C PHE A 70 -50.03 24.11 -25.63
N LEU A 71 -50.20 25.37 -26.07
CA LEU A 71 -49.32 26.46 -25.65
C LEU A 71 -49.38 26.69 -24.14
N LEU A 72 -50.57 26.60 -23.55
CA LEU A 72 -50.74 26.64 -22.11
C LEU A 72 -50.03 25.46 -21.42
N GLN A 73 -50.24 24.24 -21.89
CA GLN A 73 -49.59 23.04 -21.36
C GLN A 73 -48.06 23.16 -21.44
N LEU A 74 -47.53 23.74 -22.53
CA LEU A 74 -46.10 24.02 -22.71
C LEU A 74 -45.62 25.02 -21.66
N LEU A 75 -46.26 26.19 -21.53
CA LEU A 75 -45.85 27.20 -20.54
C LEU A 75 -45.95 26.69 -19.10
N SER A 76 -46.97 25.89 -18.78
CA SER A 76 -47.10 25.23 -17.49
C SER A 76 -45.96 24.25 -17.24
N SER A 77 -45.58 23.47 -18.25
CA SER A 77 -44.45 22.54 -18.16
C SER A 77 -43.11 23.28 -18.02
N LEU A 78 -42.94 24.43 -18.68
CA LEU A 78 -41.76 25.28 -18.56
C LEU A 78 -41.67 25.93 -17.16
N ARG A 79 -42.79 26.37 -16.58
CA ARG A 79 -42.82 26.87 -15.20
C ARG A 79 -42.39 25.81 -14.19
N ASN A 80 -42.81 24.57 -14.42
CA ASN A 80 -42.57 23.45 -13.52
C ASN A 80 -41.24 22.71 -13.78
N THR A 81 -40.41 23.19 -14.73
CA THR A 81 -39.08 22.62 -14.98
C THR A 81 -37.99 23.36 -14.21
N PHE A 82 -36.81 22.75 -14.14
CA PHE A 82 -35.67 23.27 -13.41
C PHE A 82 -34.98 24.44 -14.10
N ASP A 83 -34.95 24.44 -15.45
CA ASP A 83 -34.34 25.47 -16.29
C ASP A 83 -35.23 25.68 -17.53
N PRO A 84 -36.17 26.63 -17.50
CA PRO A 84 -37.15 26.85 -18.57
C PRO A 84 -36.50 27.19 -19.91
N GLU A 85 -35.42 27.97 -19.89
CA GLU A 85 -34.69 28.40 -21.09
C GLU A 85 -34.04 27.20 -21.78
N ARG A 86 -33.35 26.37 -21.00
CA ARG A 86 -32.71 25.15 -21.48
C ARG A 86 -33.74 24.12 -21.95
N ALA A 87 -34.82 23.95 -21.20
CA ALA A 87 -35.88 23.03 -21.54
C ALA A 87 -36.50 23.35 -22.90
N LEU A 88 -36.75 24.63 -23.17
CA LEU A 88 -37.28 25.07 -24.44
C LEU A 88 -36.28 24.88 -25.59
N SER A 89 -35.01 25.25 -25.40
CA SER A 89 -33.97 25.05 -26.42
C SER A 89 -33.78 23.56 -26.75
N ASN A 90 -33.77 22.71 -25.74
CA ASN A 90 -33.66 21.26 -25.92
C ASN A 90 -34.91 20.66 -26.59
N PHE A 91 -36.10 21.19 -26.30
CA PHE A 91 -37.32 20.78 -26.98
C PHE A 91 -37.28 21.06 -28.48
N GLU A 92 -36.81 22.24 -28.87
CA GLU A 92 -36.59 22.61 -30.27
C GLU A 92 -35.60 21.67 -30.96
N ARG A 93 -34.44 21.43 -30.35
CA ARG A 93 -33.41 20.53 -30.91
C ARG A 93 -33.93 19.11 -31.09
N ILE A 94 -34.71 18.60 -30.13
CA ILE A 94 -35.31 17.27 -30.21
C ILE A 94 -36.35 17.21 -31.31
N LEU A 95 -37.20 18.22 -31.47
CA LEU A 95 -38.18 18.22 -32.56
C LEU A 95 -37.51 18.24 -33.94
N GLY A 96 -36.45 19.04 -34.11
CA GLY A 96 -35.73 19.17 -35.38
C GLY A 96 -34.93 17.92 -35.80
N THR A 97 -34.62 17.01 -34.87
CA THR A 97 -33.82 15.80 -35.15
C THR A 97 -34.67 14.53 -35.34
N ARG A 98 -36.00 14.63 -35.26
CA ARG A 98 -36.89 13.47 -35.28
C ARG A 98 -37.50 13.19 -36.65
N ASP A 99 -37.52 11.92 -37.00
CA ASP A 99 -38.21 11.43 -38.21
C ASP A 99 -39.72 11.67 -38.17
N ASN A 100 -40.33 11.57 -36.98
CA ASN A 100 -41.77 11.76 -36.76
C ASN A 100 -42.04 12.69 -35.56
N PRO A 101 -41.94 14.02 -35.75
CA PRO A 101 -42.16 15.01 -34.69
C PRO A 101 -43.64 15.05 -34.22
N ASP A 102 -44.61 14.78 -35.11
CA ASP A 102 -46.04 14.72 -34.77
C ASP A 102 -46.37 13.65 -33.73
N ALA A 103 -45.71 12.49 -33.80
CA ALA A 103 -45.91 11.40 -32.83
C ALA A 103 -45.48 11.81 -31.41
N LEU A 104 -44.33 12.50 -31.29
CA LEU A 104 -43.87 13.03 -30.01
C LEU A 104 -44.85 14.08 -29.48
N LEU A 105 -45.23 15.05 -30.31
CA LEU A 105 -46.17 16.10 -29.92
C LEU A 105 -47.51 15.53 -29.46
N LYS A 106 -48.09 14.59 -30.19
CA LYS A 106 -49.33 13.89 -29.77
C LYS A 106 -49.16 13.17 -28.44
N THR A 107 -47.99 12.56 -28.20
CA THR A 107 -47.69 11.86 -26.95
C THR A 107 -47.65 12.84 -25.77
N LEU A 108 -46.99 13.98 -25.97
CA LEU A 108 -46.91 15.06 -25.00
C LEU A 108 -48.29 15.69 -24.75
N THR A 109 -49.06 16.05 -25.78
CA THR A 109 -50.39 16.66 -25.60
C THR A 109 -51.37 15.75 -24.84
N ARG A 110 -51.29 14.43 -25.05
CA ARG A 110 -52.26 13.46 -24.48
C ARG A 110 -51.97 13.01 -23.05
N SER A 111 -50.74 13.20 -22.55
CA SER A 111 -50.33 12.63 -21.27
C SER A 111 -49.49 13.61 -20.46
N ASP A 112 -50.06 14.06 -19.34
CA ASP A 112 -49.41 14.97 -18.40
C ASP A 112 -48.15 14.37 -17.79
N GLU A 113 -48.22 13.08 -17.41
CA GLU A 113 -47.08 12.32 -16.91
C GLU A 113 -45.91 12.33 -17.89
N ARG A 114 -46.16 11.99 -19.16
CA ARG A 114 -45.10 11.96 -20.20
C ARG A 114 -44.53 13.33 -20.52
N ARG A 115 -45.35 14.39 -20.47
CA ARG A 115 -44.82 15.77 -20.58
C ARG A 115 -43.92 16.10 -19.41
N ALA A 116 -44.33 15.77 -18.19
CA ALA A 116 -43.54 16.05 -17.01
C ALA A 116 -42.20 15.29 -17.07
N GLU A 117 -42.18 14.02 -17.47
CA GLU A 117 -40.96 13.25 -17.70
C GLU A 117 -40.05 13.90 -18.76
N PHE A 118 -40.62 14.32 -19.89
CA PHE A 118 -39.89 15.00 -20.95
C PHE A 118 -39.25 16.32 -20.48
N PHE A 119 -40.05 17.20 -19.86
CA PHE A 119 -39.58 18.51 -19.43
C PHE A 119 -38.68 18.45 -18.19
N ALA A 120 -38.79 17.41 -17.36
CA ALA A 120 -37.83 17.14 -16.30
C ALA A 120 -36.44 16.84 -16.88
N LEU A 121 -36.33 16.04 -17.95
CA LEU A 121 -35.07 15.82 -18.64
C LEU A 121 -34.57 17.07 -19.37
N ALA A 122 -35.45 17.72 -20.14
CA ALA A 122 -35.10 18.84 -20.99
C ALA A 122 -34.50 20.02 -20.21
N GLY A 123 -35.06 20.34 -19.03
CA GLY A 123 -34.50 21.36 -18.13
C GLY A 123 -33.48 20.81 -17.12
N GLY A 124 -33.53 19.50 -16.83
CA GLY A 124 -32.73 18.90 -15.76
C GLY A 124 -31.33 18.46 -16.17
N SER A 125 -31.10 18.06 -17.42
CA SER A 125 -29.80 17.51 -17.81
C SER A 125 -29.46 17.74 -19.27
N GLN A 126 -28.43 18.55 -19.53
CA GLN A 126 -27.93 18.71 -20.89
C GLN A 126 -27.29 17.42 -21.41
N PHE A 127 -26.56 16.73 -20.53
CA PHE A 127 -25.90 15.46 -20.83
C PHE A 127 -26.87 14.38 -21.34
N LEU A 128 -28.02 14.23 -20.70
CA LEU A 128 -29.04 13.27 -21.11
C LEU A 128 -29.75 13.68 -22.40
N ILE A 129 -29.91 14.99 -22.65
CA ILE A 129 -30.44 15.46 -23.93
C ILE A 129 -29.48 15.16 -25.08
N GLU A 130 -28.17 15.36 -24.93
CA GLU A 130 -27.22 14.96 -25.98
C GLU A 130 -27.29 13.45 -26.28
N THR A 131 -27.60 12.63 -25.27
CA THR A 131 -27.85 11.19 -25.45
C THR A 131 -29.12 10.94 -26.26
N ILE A 132 -30.22 11.66 -25.98
CA ILE A 132 -31.47 11.55 -26.75
C ILE A 132 -31.28 12.00 -28.20
N LEU A 133 -30.55 13.09 -28.44
CA LEU A 133 -30.30 13.60 -29.79
C LEU A 133 -29.49 12.60 -30.63
N ARG A 134 -28.56 11.87 -30.00
CA ARG A 134 -27.81 10.79 -30.67
C ARG A 134 -28.65 9.53 -30.87
N HIS A 135 -29.52 9.20 -29.92
CA HIS A 135 -30.37 8.00 -29.94
C HIS A 135 -31.85 8.34 -29.72
N PRO A 136 -32.55 8.93 -30.71
CA PRO A 136 -33.93 9.44 -30.52
C PRO A 136 -34.96 8.40 -30.06
N ARG A 137 -34.71 7.12 -30.38
CA ARG A 137 -35.55 5.98 -29.98
C ARG A 137 -35.52 5.71 -28.47
N PHE A 138 -34.51 6.18 -27.73
CA PHE A 138 -34.49 6.02 -26.27
C PHE A 138 -35.59 6.84 -25.60
N LEU A 139 -35.87 8.04 -26.11
CA LEU A 139 -37.00 8.83 -25.65
C LEU A 139 -38.34 8.13 -25.96
N ASP A 140 -38.47 7.54 -27.15
CA ASP A 140 -39.68 6.79 -27.51
C ASP A 140 -39.94 5.59 -26.63
N TRP A 141 -38.87 4.91 -26.21
CA TRP A 141 -38.95 3.81 -25.26
C TRP A 141 -39.35 4.32 -23.87
N LEU A 142 -38.73 5.40 -23.40
CA LEU A 142 -38.96 5.98 -22.08
C LEU A 142 -40.41 6.47 -21.91
N LEU A 143 -40.97 7.10 -22.94
CA LEU A 143 -42.34 7.62 -22.93
C LEU A 143 -43.42 6.55 -23.16
N ARG A 144 -43.05 5.26 -23.25
CA ARG A 144 -44.05 4.17 -23.28
C ARG A 144 -44.76 4.09 -21.92
N PRO A 145 -46.06 3.75 -21.88
CA PRO A 145 -46.77 3.62 -20.62
C PRO A 145 -46.05 2.67 -19.65
N GLY A 146 -45.73 3.17 -18.46
CA GLY A 146 -45.07 2.40 -17.39
C GLY A 146 -43.58 2.10 -17.59
N ALA A 147 -42.91 2.62 -18.63
CA ALA A 147 -41.50 2.31 -18.89
C ALA A 147 -40.56 2.93 -17.85
N SER A 148 -40.84 4.15 -17.37
CA SER A 148 -40.04 4.82 -16.33
C SER A 148 -40.02 4.03 -15.02
N ARG A 149 -41.20 3.53 -14.60
CA ARG A 149 -41.41 2.75 -13.35
C ARG A 149 -41.39 1.24 -13.53
N ALA A 150 -40.88 0.75 -14.66
CA ALA A 150 -40.78 -0.69 -14.89
C ALA A 150 -39.88 -1.32 -13.81
N ASP A 151 -40.24 -2.51 -13.35
CA ASP A 151 -39.38 -3.30 -12.45
C ASP A 151 -38.17 -3.85 -13.22
N ARG A 152 -36.99 -3.29 -12.91
CA ARG A 152 -35.70 -3.55 -13.57
C ARG A 152 -34.72 -4.23 -12.61
N THR A 153 -34.98 -5.50 -12.28
CA THR A 153 -34.00 -6.31 -11.54
C THR A 153 -32.73 -6.54 -12.37
N LYS A 154 -31.63 -6.86 -11.68
CA LYS A 154 -30.35 -7.25 -12.30
C LYS A 154 -30.54 -8.34 -13.36
N GLU A 155 -31.30 -9.39 -13.08
CA GLU A 155 -31.50 -10.54 -13.96
C GLU A 155 -32.21 -10.16 -15.26
N LYS A 156 -33.25 -9.31 -15.16
CA LYS A 156 -33.97 -8.77 -16.32
C LYS A 156 -33.04 -7.93 -17.19
N MET A 157 -32.23 -7.07 -16.56
CA MET A 157 -31.25 -6.23 -17.27
C MET A 157 -30.15 -7.06 -17.93
N VAL A 158 -29.59 -8.07 -17.25
CA VAL A 158 -28.61 -9.00 -17.81
C VAL A 158 -29.19 -9.72 -19.03
N SER A 159 -30.41 -10.25 -18.94
CA SER A 159 -31.05 -10.95 -20.05
C SER A 159 -31.24 -10.05 -21.27
N GLU A 160 -31.72 -8.82 -21.07
CA GLU A 160 -31.92 -7.87 -22.15
C GLU A 160 -30.60 -7.39 -22.76
N LEU A 161 -29.62 -7.01 -21.93
CA LEU A 161 -28.31 -6.57 -22.38
C LEU A 161 -27.57 -7.69 -23.12
N TRP A 162 -27.65 -8.93 -22.64
CA TRP A 162 -27.06 -10.09 -23.31
C TRP A 162 -27.68 -10.34 -24.70
N LYS A 163 -28.98 -10.05 -24.87
CA LYS A 163 -29.61 -10.08 -26.19
C LYS A 163 -29.02 -9.01 -27.11
N TRP A 164 -28.88 -7.76 -26.64
CA TRP A 164 -28.29 -6.68 -27.43
C TRP A 164 -26.86 -6.98 -27.86
N VAL A 165 -26.04 -7.52 -26.96
CA VAL A 165 -24.66 -7.93 -27.24
C VAL A 165 -24.61 -9.00 -28.33
N ARG A 166 -25.47 -10.03 -28.26
CA ARG A 166 -25.50 -11.09 -29.28
C ARG A 166 -25.97 -10.60 -30.65
N GLU A 167 -26.98 -9.73 -30.68
CA GLU A 167 -27.50 -9.15 -31.92
C GLU A 167 -26.48 -8.25 -32.62
N ASN A 168 -25.48 -7.73 -31.89
CA ASN A 168 -24.43 -6.87 -32.42
C ASN A 168 -23.05 -7.56 -32.48
N ARG A 169 -22.97 -8.89 -32.30
CA ARG A 169 -21.68 -9.61 -32.18
C ARG A 169 -20.75 -9.42 -33.39
N ASP A 170 -21.30 -9.36 -34.60
CA ASP A 170 -20.54 -9.30 -35.85
C ASP A 170 -20.17 -7.87 -36.27
N ALA A 171 -20.72 -6.85 -35.60
CA ALA A 171 -20.42 -5.45 -35.89
C ALA A 171 -19.07 -5.04 -35.24
N PRO A 172 -18.27 -4.17 -35.87
CA PRO A 172 -17.06 -3.61 -35.25
C PRO A 172 -17.40 -2.94 -33.91
N ASN A 173 -16.72 -3.34 -32.82
CA ASN A 173 -17.01 -2.91 -31.44
C ASN A 173 -18.50 -3.10 -31.03
N GLY A 174 -19.24 -3.98 -31.69
CA GLY A 174 -20.68 -4.12 -31.51
C GLY A 174 -21.09 -4.51 -30.09
N PRO A 175 -20.49 -5.55 -29.49
CA PRO A 175 -20.69 -5.88 -28.07
C PRO A 175 -20.40 -4.71 -27.13
N GLU A 176 -19.26 -4.04 -27.31
CA GLU A 176 -18.85 -2.88 -26.51
C GLU A 176 -19.87 -1.74 -26.60
N ASN A 177 -20.30 -1.38 -27.81
CA ASN A 177 -21.26 -0.30 -28.04
C ASN A 177 -22.67 -0.65 -27.57
N ALA A 178 -23.08 -1.92 -27.64
CA ALA A 178 -24.34 -2.39 -27.07
C ALA A 178 -24.42 -2.13 -25.56
N MET A 179 -23.34 -2.40 -24.81
CA MET A 179 -23.27 -2.13 -23.37
C MET A 179 -23.40 -0.63 -23.04
N ARG A 180 -22.72 0.22 -23.80
CA ARG A 180 -22.74 1.69 -23.60
C ARG A 180 -24.12 2.27 -23.87
N ARG A 181 -24.74 1.88 -24.98
CA ARG A 181 -26.11 2.26 -25.35
C ARG A 181 -27.13 1.80 -24.31
N PHE A 182 -26.98 0.59 -23.78
CA PHE A 182 -27.85 0.09 -22.72
C PHE A 182 -27.73 0.91 -21.43
N ARG A 183 -26.50 1.18 -20.98
CA ARG A 183 -26.23 2.05 -19.81
C ARG A 183 -26.82 3.45 -20.00
N GLN A 184 -26.61 4.06 -21.16
CA GLN A 184 -27.19 5.36 -21.51
C GLN A 184 -28.73 5.35 -21.43
N ARG A 185 -29.38 4.33 -21.97
CA ARG A 185 -30.85 4.20 -21.93
C ARG A 185 -31.38 4.05 -20.50
N GLU A 186 -30.75 3.22 -19.67
CA GLU A 186 -31.16 3.07 -18.27
C GLU A 186 -30.86 4.33 -17.44
N TYR A 187 -29.79 5.06 -17.74
CA TYR A 187 -29.51 6.35 -17.11
C TYR A 187 -30.64 7.36 -17.32
N LEU A 188 -31.20 7.42 -18.53
CA LEU A 188 -32.37 8.27 -18.81
C LEU A 188 -33.55 7.92 -17.91
N ARG A 189 -33.84 6.63 -17.76
CA ARG A 189 -34.93 6.11 -16.92
C ARG A 189 -34.71 6.48 -15.45
N ILE A 190 -33.53 6.18 -14.93
CA ILE A 190 -33.19 6.42 -13.52
C ILE A 190 -33.17 7.92 -13.23
N ALA A 191 -32.63 8.74 -14.13
CA ALA A 191 -32.60 10.18 -13.96
C ALA A 191 -34.00 10.81 -13.97
N VAL A 192 -34.95 10.30 -14.76
CA VAL A 192 -36.34 10.77 -14.69
C VAL A 192 -36.95 10.46 -13.33
N LEU A 193 -36.79 9.23 -12.83
CA LEU A 193 -37.29 8.84 -11.51
C LEU A 193 -36.70 9.72 -10.41
N ASP A 194 -35.39 9.97 -10.49
CA ASP A 194 -34.67 10.80 -9.55
C ASP A 194 -35.13 12.26 -9.62
N LEU A 195 -35.06 12.89 -10.80
CA LEU A 195 -35.40 14.32 -11.00
C LEU A 195 -36.84 14.63 -10.61
N MET A 196 -37.77 13.71 -10.89
CA MET A 196 -39.17 13.87 -10.53
C MET A 196 -39.49 13.40 -9.10
N ARG A 197 -38.48 12.98 -8.31
CA ARG A 197 -38.64 12.47 -6.94
C ARG A 197 -39.67 11.33 -6.84
N GLN A 198 -39.73 10.48 -7.86
CA GLN A 198 -40.67 9.36 -7.93
C GLN A 198 -40.11 8.07 -7.31
N ALA A 199 -38.86 8.10 -6.86
CA ALA A 199 -38.21 7.04 -6.12
C ALA A 199 -37.36 7.67 -5.01
N SER A 200 -37.22 6.95 -3.89
CA SER A 200 -36.33 7.31 -2.79
C SER A 200 -34.86 7.24 -3.22
N LEU A 201 -33.98 7.90 -2.46
CA LEU A 201 -32.54 7.82 -2.70
C LEU A 201 -32.04 6.37 -2.77
N MET A 202 -32.46 5.53 -1.83
CA MET A 202 -32.07 4.11 -1.78
C MET A 202 -32.50 3.35 -3.03
N GLU A 203 -33.70 3.61 -3.55
CA GLU A 203 -34.15 3.02 -4.81
C GLU A 203 -33.32 3.51 -5.99
N ILE A 204 -32.99 4.80 -6.06
CA ILE A 204 -32.15 5.36 -7.14
C ILE A 204 -30.74 4.76 -7.11
N THR A 205 -30.08 4.74 -5.96
CA THR A 205 -28.72 4.18 -5.84
C THR A 205 -28.70 2.68 -6.08
N ALA A 206 -29.73 1.94 -5.65
CA ALA A 206 -29.89 0.53 -5.96
C ALA A 206 -30.09 0.29 -7.46
N ASN A 207 -30.92 1.09 -8.14
CA ASN A 207 -31.11 1.00 -9.59
C ASN A 207 -29.79 1.23 -10.37
N LEU A 208 -28.99 2.23 -9.95
CA LEU A 208 -27.66 2.48 -10.53
C LEU A 208 -26.71 1.31 -10.28
N SER A 209 -26.76 0.72 -9.08
CA SER A 209 -25.92 -0.41 -8.69
C SER A 209 -26.28 -1.70 -9.42
N TYR A 210 -27.58 -1.99 -9.59
CA TYR A 210 -28.03 -3.13 -10.37
C TYR A 210 -27.71 -2.98 -11.86
N LEU A 211 -27.71 -1.76 -12.39
CA LEU A 211 -27.25 -1.49 -13.75
C LEU A 211 -25.75 -1.80 -13.89
N ALA A 212 -24.93 -1.35 -12.95
CA ALA A 212 -23.50 -1.67 -12.92
C ALA A 212 -23.27 -3.18 -12.80
N ASP A 213 -23.96 -3.86 -11.88
CA ASP A 213 -23.89 -5.32 -11.71
C ASP A 213 -24.29 -6.06 -13.00
N ALA A 214 -25.35 -5.61 -13.69
CA ALA A 214 -25.79 -6.24 -14.93
C ALA A 214 -24.77 -6.07 -16.07
N CYS A 215 -24.14 -4.89 -16.16
CA CYS A 215 -23.06 -4.65 -17.10
C CYS A 215 -21.81 -5.49 -16.77
N LEU A 216 -21.43 -5.59 -15.49
CA LEU A 216 -20.31 -6.43 -15.04
C LEU A 216 -20.55 -7.91 -15.36
N GLU A 217 -21.74 -8.43 -15.09
CA GLU A 217 -22.12 -9.81 -15.38
C GLU A 217 -22.02 -10.12 -16.88
N VAL A 218 -22.50 -9.21 -17.73
CA VAL A 218 -22.35 -9.35 -19.18
C VAL A 218 -20.88 -9.23 -19.62
N ALA A 219 -20.10 -8.33 -19.02
CA ALA A 219 -18.67 -8.21 -19.32
C ALA A 219 -17.89 -9.49 -18.97
N VAL A 220 -18.19 -10.10 -17.81
CA VAL A 220 -17.62 -11.39 -17.41
C VAL A 220 -17.93 -12.46 -18.45
N ARG A 221 -19.18 -12.53 -18.95
CA ARG A 221 -19.58 -13.51 -19.97
C ARG A 221 -18.83 -13.31 -21.28
N ILE A 222 -18.73 -12.08 -21.78
CA ILE A 222 -17.96 -11.76 -23.01
C ILE A 222 -16.49 -12.16 -22.83
N ALA A 223 -15.84 -11.66 -21.77
CA ALA A 223 -14.42 -11.92 -21.52
C ALA A 223 -14.13 -13.41 -21.35
N ARG A 224 -15.00 -14.14 -20.63
CA ARG A 224 -14.89 -15.58 -20.43
C ARG A 224 -15.04 -16.35 -21.75
N GLU A 225 -16.06 -16.05 -22.56
CA GLU A 225 -16.26 -16.72 -23.85
C GLU A 225 -15.06 -16.52 -24.78
N GLU A 226 -14.53 -15.31 -24.88
CA GLU A 226 -13.35 -15.00 -25.70
C GLU A 226 -12.09 -15.74 -25.23
N LEU A 227 -11.85 -15.80 -23.91
CA LEU A 227 -10.67 -16.44 -23.35
C LEU A 227 -10.77 -17.95 -23.34
N GLU A 228 -11.94 -18.53 -23.08
CA GLU A 228 -12.15 -19.98 -23.15
C GLU A 228 -12.00 -20.49 -24.59
N GLN A 229 -12.38 -19.71 -25.60
CA GLN A 229 -12.11 -20.03 -27.01
C GLN A 229 -10.62 -20.02 -27.35
N LYS A 230 -9.81 -19.21 -26.66
CA LYS A 230 -8.38 -19.01 -26.95
C LYS A 230 -7.46 -19.93 -26.15
N TYR A 231 -7.83 -20.26 -24.91
CA TYR A 231 -6.98 -20.97 -23.95
C TYR A 231 -7.63 -22.23 -23.38
N GLY A 232 -8.91 -22.48 -23.64
CA GLY A 232 -9.68 -23.54 -23.00
C GLY A 232 -10.22 -23.13 -21.62
N LYS A 233 -10.92 -24.05 -20.94
CA LYS A 233 -11.59 -23.78 -19.67
C LYS A 233 -10.64 -23.86 -18.48
N PRO A 234 -10.60 -22.89 -17.56
CA PRO A 234 -9.77 -22.97 -16.35
C PRO A 234 -10.28 -24.07 -15.43
N ARG A 235 -9.39 -24.94 -14.96
CA ARG A 235 -9.72 -26.06 -14.07
C ARG A 235 -8.63 -26.33 -13.04
N HIS A 236 -9.01 -26.92 -11.92
CA HIS A 236 -8.10 -27.38 -10.87
C HIS A 236 -8.58 -28.74 -10.34
N LYS A 237 -7.74 -29.44 -9.59
CA LYS A 237 -8.16 -30.66 -8.88
C LYS A 237 -8.70 -30.26 -7.52
N GLY A 238 -9.92 -30.69 -7.20
CA GLY A 238 -10.45 -30.53 -5.85
C GLY A 238 -9.76 -31.48 -4.86
N PRO A 239 -10.09 -31.39 -3.55
CA PRO A 239 -9.51 -32.25 -2.51
C PRO A 239 -9.67 -33.76 -2.75
N ASN A 240 -10.69 -34.15 -3.52
CA ASN A 240 -10.96 -35.53 -3.92
C ASN A 240 -10.19 -35.98 -5.19
N GLY A 241 -9.24 -35.17 -5.68
CA GLY A 241 -8.46 -35.43 -6.88
C GLY A 241 -9.23 -35.29 -8.21
N ARG A 242 -10.53 -34.94 -8.19
CA ARG A 242 -11.35 -34.77 -9.40
C ARG A 242 -11.19 -33.37 -9.97
N TRP A 243 -11.17 -33.27 -11.29
CA TRP A 243 -11.17 -32.00 -12.00
C TRP A 243 -12.47 -31.22 -11.78
N ARG A 244 -12.35 -29.94 -11.45
CA ARG A 244 -13.44 -28.97 -11.32
C ARG A 244 -13.06 -27.70 -12.09
N ASN A 245 -14.06 -26.98 -12.58
CA ASN A 245 -13.81 -25.66 -13.17
C ASN A 245 -13.37 -24.70 -12.07
N THR A 246 -12.40 -23.86 -12.36
CA THR A 246 -11.99 -22.79 -11.44
C THR A 246 -12.97 -21.63 -11.59
N GLU A 247 -13.57 -21.22 -10.49
CA GLU A 247 -14.59 -20.17 -10.47
C GLU A 247 -13.95 -18.79 -10.41
N PHE A 248 -14.70 -17.77 -10.84
CA PHE A 248 -14.29 -16.37 -10.81
C PHE A 248 -15.44 -15.52 -10.29
N SER A 249 -15.13 -14.51 -9.49
CA SER A 249 -16.10 -13.55 -9.01
C SER A 249 -15.56 -12.13 -9.01
N VAL A 250 -16.48 -11.19 -9.18
CA VAL A 250 -16.27 -9.75 -9.05
C VAL A 250 -16.97 -9.29 -7.78
N LEU A 251 -16.19 -8.73 -6.85
CA LEU A 251 -16.68 -8.09 -5.65
C LEU A 251 -16.75 -6.58 -5.90
N GLY A 252 -17.91 -5.98 -5.62
CA GLY A 252 -18.06 -4.54 -5.55
C GLY A 252 -17.66 -4.04 -4.17
N MET A 253 -16.92 -2.95 -4.17
CA MET A 253 -16.43 -2.25 -2.97
C MET A 253 -17.05 -0.84 -2.92
N GLY A 254 -16.78 -0.10 -1.85
CA GLY A 254 -17.19 1.30 -1.73
C GLY A 254 -18.69 1.50 -2.00
N LYS A 255 -19.03 2.49 -2.84
CA LYS A 255 -20.43 2.82 -3.17
C LYS A 255 -21.15 1.70 -3.92
N LEU A 256 -20.48 0.96 -4.80
CA LEU A 256 -21.11 -0.17 -5.51
C LEU A 256 -21.45 -1.32 -4.56
N GLY A 257 -20.52 -1.60 -3.66
CA GLY A 257 -20.68 -2.62 -2.66
C GLY A 257 -21.83 -2.33 -1.68
N GLY A 258 -21.95 -1.08 -1.22
CA GLY A 258 -23.04 -0.58 -0.38
C GLY A 258 -24.39 -0.36 -1.08
N LEU A 259 -24.53 -0.61 -2.39
CA LEU A 259 -25.72 -0.24 -3.20
C LEU A 259 -26.02 1.27 -3.19
N GLU A 260 -24.97 2.07 -3.12
CA GLU A 260 -24.97 3.52 -2.92
C GLU A 260 -24.33 4.28 -4.09
N LEU A 261 -24.35 3.73 -5.32
CA LEU A 261 -23.79 4.42 -6.49
C LEU A 261 -24.53 5.70 -6.85
N ASN A 262 -23.78 6.68 -7.38
CA ASN A 262 -24.32 7.89 -8.01
C ASN A 262 -24.09 7.88 -9.54
N PHE A 263 -24.61 8.89 -10.25
CA PHE A 263 -24.55 8.97 -11.71
C PHE A 263 -23.14 9.08 -12.29
N SER A 264 -22.17 9.55 -11.51
CA SER A 264 -20.80 9.79 -11.97
C SER A 264 -19.76 9.22 -11.00
N SER A 265 -19.98 7.98 -10.55
CA SER A 265 -19.05 7.23 -9.69
C SER A 265 -18.15 6.33 -10.51
N ASP A 266 -16.90 6.24 -10.07
CA ASP A 266 -16.06 5.08 -10.36
C ASP A 266 -16.65 3.87 -9.62
N ILE A 267 -16.50 2.67 -10.20
CA ILE A 267 -16.87 1.43 -9.52
C ILE A 267 -15.62 0.73 -9.01
N ASP A 268 -15.53 0.62 -7.68
CA ASP A 268 -14.43 -0.03 -6.99
C ASP A 268 -14.63 -1.55 -7.00
N LEU A 269 -13.66 -2.30 -7.53
CA LEU A 269 -13.78 -3.75 -7.72
C LEU A 269 -12.57 -4.52 -7.17
N ILE A 270 -12.84 -5.70 -6.62
CA ILE A 270 -11.84 -6.76 -6.36
C ILE A 270 -12.21 -7.99 -7.18
N PHE A 271 -11.22 -8.62 -7.82
CA PHE A 271 -11.40 -9.83 -8.61
C PHE A 271 -10.80 -11.02 -7.89
N ILE A 272 -11.62 -12.06 -7.68
CA ILE A 272 -11.21 -13.29 -7.00
C ILE A 272 -11.48 -14.53 -7.84
N TYR A 273 -10.68 -15.58 -7.63
CA TYR A 273 -10.88 -16.89 -8.23
C TYR A 273 -10.65 -18.03 -7.22
N SER A 274 -11.23 -19.20 -7.47
CA SER A 274 -11.38 -20.22 -6.43
C SER A 274 -10.10 -20.98 -6.04
N SER A 275 -9.08 -21.04 -6.90
CA SER A 275 -7.85 -21.80 -6.62
C SER A 275 -6.66 -21.28 -7.42
N ASP A 276 -5.54 -21.06 -6.74
CA ASP A 276 -4.20 -20.75 -7.28
C ASP A 276 -3.56 -21.92 -8.03
N GLU A 277 -4.05 -23.14 -7.82
CA GLU A 277 -3.59 -24.33 -8.52
C GLU A 277 -4.33 -24.55 -9.85
N GLY A 278 -3.67 -25.20 -10.80
CA GLY A 278 -4.26 -25.66 -12.04
C GLY A 278 -4.09 -24.72 -13.24
N GLU A 279 -4.60 -25.20 -14.37
CA GLU A 279 -4.40 -24.60 -15.69
C GLU A 279 -5.65 -24.74 -16.55
N THR A 280 -5.69 -24.02 -17.65
CA THR A 280 -6.74 -24.16 -18.65
C THR A 280 -6.65 -25.50 -19.39
N THR A 281 -7.76 -25.95 -19.99
CA THR A 281 -7.76 -27.22 -20.76
C THR A 281 -6.90 -27.19 -22.02
N GLY A 282 -6.44 -26.02 -22.46
CA GLY A 282 -5.93 -25.79 -23.80
C GLY A 282 -7.05 -25.87 -24.86
N VAL A 283 -6.70 -25.52 -26.10
CA VAL A 283 -7.61 -25.62 -27.26
C VAL A 283 -7.06 -26.66 -28.22
N THR A 284 -7.86 -27.69 -28.51
CA THR A 284 -7.51 -28.74 -29.49
C THR A 284 -7.87 -28.27 -30.89
N ASP A 285 -6.86 -28.17 -31.74
CA ASP A 285 -7.05 -27.84 -33.15
C ASP A 285 -7.73 -29.01 -33.87
N ALA A 286 -8.88 -28.76 -34.48
CA ALA A 286 -9.73 -29.79 -35.09
C ALA A 286 -9.09 -30.46 -36.34
N ILE A 287 -8.10 -29.82 -36.96
CA ILE A 287 -7.46 -30.29 -38.19
C ILE A 287 -6.18 -31.08 -37.86
N THR A 288 -5.39 -30.60 -36.89
CA THR A 288 -4.09 -31.17 -36.54
C THR A 288 -4.11 -32.07 -35.31
N GLY A 289 -5.20 -32.08 -34.54
CA GLY A 289 -5.34 -32.83 -33.29
C GLY A 289 -4.43 -32.37 -32.15
N ARG A 290 -3.64 -31.30 -32.37
CA ARG A 290 -2.69 -30.77 -31.39
C ARG A 290 -3.40 -29.78 -30.46
N THR A 291 -3.28 -30.01 -29.15
CA THR A 291 -3.70 -29.04 -28.14
C THR A 291 -2.67 -27.92 -28.05
N LYS A 292 -3.05 -26.69 -28.40
CA LYS A 292 -2.22 -25.50 -28.21
C LYS A 292 -2.71 -24.69 -27.02
N ARG A 293 -1.74 -24.07 -26.32
CA ARG A 293 -1.87 -22.90 -25.44
C ARG A 293 -2.70 -23.11 -24.16
N SER A 294 -2.23 -23.99 -23.27
CA SER A 294 -2.59 -23.97 -21.84
C SER A 294 -1.92 -22.78 -21.15
N ILE A 295 -2.60 -22.14 -20.20
CA ILE A 295 -2.03 -21.12 -19.30
C ILE A 295 -2.47 -21.40 -17.87
N SER A 296 -1.75 -20.85 -16.90
CA SER A 296 -2.13 -20.98 -15.49
C SER A 296 -3.49 -20.33 -15.21
N ASN A 297 -4.18 -20.80 -14.17
CA ASN A 297 -5.43 -20.17 -13.72
C ASN A 297 -5.22 -18.70 -13.35
N HIS A 298 -4.09 -18.37 -12.71
CA HIS A 298 -3.73 -16.98 -12.39
C HIS A 298 -3.65 -16.10 -13.65
N GLU A 299 -2.90 -16.52 -14.67
CA GLU A 299 -2.79 -15.77 -15.94
C GLU A 299 -4.15 -15.62 -16.63
N PHE A 300 -4.95 -16.69 -16.65
CA PHE A 300 -6.29 -16.67 -17.26
C PHE A 300 -7.18 -15.62 -16.60
N PHE A 301 -7.26 -15.60 -15.26
CA PHE A 301 -8.12 -14.64 -14.57
C PHE A 301 -7.55 -13.23 -14.57
N ALA A 302 -6.22 -13.05 -14.57
CA ALA A 302 -5.62 -11.75 -14.83
C ALA A 302 -5.98 -11.23 -16.24
N HIS A 303 -6.00 -12.08 -17.27
CA HIS A 303 -6.47 -11.71 -18.61
C HIS A 303 -7.97 -11.40 -18.62
N LEU A 304 -8.79 -12.19 -17.92
CA LEU A 304 -10.24 -11.97 -17.82
C LEU A 304 -10.54 -10.63 -17.18
N SER A 305 -9.92 -10.32 -16.04
CA SER A 305 -10.09 -9.03 -15.36
C SER A 305 -9.65 -7.86 -16.23
N ARG A 306 -8.51 -7.96 -16.93
CA ARG A 306 -8.08 -6.90 -17.88
C ARG A 306 -9.08 -6.70 -19.01
N ARG A 307 -9.62 -7.78 -19.58
CA ARG A 307 -10.63 -7.69 -20.66
C ARG A 307 -11.94 -7.09 -20.15
N LEU A 308 -12.40 -7.49 -18.96
CA LEU A 308 -13.55 -6.88 -18.31
C LEU A 308 -13.37 -5.38 -18.11
N ILE A 309 -12.24 -4.94 -17.55
CA ILE A 309 -11.93 -3.51 -17.38
C ILE A 309 -11.97 -2.80 -18.73
N SER A 310 -11.39 -3.40 -19.78
CA SER A 310 -11.41 -2.83 -21.13
C SER A 310 -12.84 -2.66 -21.68
N LEU A 311 -13.70 -3.67 -21.53
CA LEU A 311 -15.10 -3.62 -21.97
C LEU A 311 -15.87 -2.47 -21.29
N MET A 312 -15.62 -2.27 -20.00
CA MET A 312 -16.31 -1.29 -19.15
C MET A 312 -15.78 0.14 -19.33
N ALA A 313 -14.47 0.33 -19.27
CA ALA A 313 -13.83 1.64 -19.11
C ALA A 313 -13.30 2.26 -20.40
N LYS A 314 -12.97 1.47 -21.44
CA LYS A 314 -12.42 2.01 -22.69
C LYS A 314 -13.38 3.02 -23.32
N ASN A 315 -12.89 4.15 -23.82
CA ASN A 315 -13.75 5.09 -24.52
C ASN A 315 -13.97 4.64 -25.99
N THR A 316 -15.21 4.74 -26.46
CA THR A 316 -15.63 4.51 -27.85
C THR A 316 -16.38 5.76 -28.32
N GLU A 317 -16.88 5.75 -29.56
CA GLU A 317 -17.83 6.75 -30.06
C GLU A 317 -19.12 6.86 -29.22
N GLU A 318 -19.50 5.78 -28.52
CA GLU A 318 -20.63 5.76 -27.57
C GLU A 318 -20.21 6.09 -26.13
N GLY A 319 -18.97 6.52 -25.91
CA GLY A 319 -18.43 6.80 -24.59
C GLY A 319 -17.88 5.54 -23.89
N HIS A 320 -18.10 5.44 -22.57
CA HIS A 320 -17.73 4.30 -21.72
C HIS A 320 -18.94 3.83 -20.90
N VAL A 321 -18.87 2.64 -20.30
CA VAL A 321 -19.95 2.09 -19.46
C VAL A 321 -19.82 2.64 -18.05
N PHE A 322 -18.72 2.28 -17.38
CA PHE A 322 -18.30 2.78 -16.07
C PHE A 322 -16.77 2.84 -16.00
N ARG A 323 -16.25 3.81 -15.27
CA ARG A 323 -14.84 3.84 -14.88
C ARG A 323 -14.63 2.81 -13.78
N ILE A 324 -13.52 2.09 -13.84
CA ILE A 324 -13.19 1.04 -12.87
C ILE A 324 -12.03 1.51 -12.00
N ASP A 325 -12.17 1.38 -10.69
CA ASP A 325 -11.08 1.46 -9.74
C ASP A 325 -10.81 0.06 -9.14
N THR A 326 -9.55 -0.32 -9.02
CA THR A 326 -9.12 -1.60 -8.45
C THR A 326 -8.10 -1.42 -7.33
N ARG A 327 -7.91 -0.19 -6.83
CA ARG A 327 -6.89 0.14 -5.83
C ARG A 327 -7.17 -0.43 -4.44
N LEU A 328 -8.41 -0.87 -4.18
CA LEU A 328 -8.79 -1.49 -2.90
C LEU A 328 -8.48 -3.00 -2.84
N ARG A 329 -7.88 -3.58 -3.89
CA ARG A 329 -7.41 -4.97 -3.87
C ARG A 329 -6.18 -5.13 -2.98
N PRO A 330 -5.84 -6.36 -2.51
CA PRO A 330 -4.59 -6.62 -1.82
C PRO A 330 -3.38 -5.98 -2.51
N GLU A 331 -2.50 -5.34 -1.73
CA GLU A 331 -1.29 -4.65 -2.22
C GLU A 331 -1.55 -3.45 -3.16
N GLY A 332 -2.80 -3.00 -3.25
CA GLY A 332 -3.21 -1.82 -3.99
C GLY A 332 -2.79 -1.86 -5.47
N SER A 333 -2.20 -0.76 -5.96
CA SER A 333 -1.81 -0.65 -7.38
C SER A 333 -0.66 -1.57 -7.78
N GLN A 334 0.19 -1.99 -6.84
CA GLN A 334 1.34 -2.86 -7.06
C GLN A 334 0.95 -4.35 -7.10
N GLY A 335 -0.21 -4.69 -6.53
CA GLY A 335 -0.73 -6.04 -6.47
C GLY A 335 -1.20 -6.60 -7.81
N ALA A 336 -1.31 -7.93 -7.87
CA ALA A 336 -1.92 -8.65 -8.98
C ALA A 336 -3.36 -8.17 -9.24
N LEU A 337 -3.85 -8.29 -10.48
CA LEU A 337 -5.20 -7.82 -10.80
C LEU A 337 -6.29 -8.76 -10.27
N ALA A 338 -5.99 -10.06 -10.13
CA ALA A 338 -6.92 -11.07 -9.62
C ALA A 338 -6.18 -11.97 -8.63
N TYR A 339 -6.85 -12.31 -7.53
CA TYR A 339 -6.28 -13.10 -6.45
C TYR A 339 -7.04 -14.41 -6.27
N SER A 340 -6.33 -15.49 -5.92
CA SER A 340 -6.99 -16.70 -5.47
C SER A 340 -7.58 -16.48 -4.08
N LEU A 341 -8.61 -17.23 -3.71
CA LEU A 341 -9.19 -17.17 -2.37
C LEU A 341 -8.13 -17.39 -1.28
N ARG A 342 -7.25 -18.38 -1.47
CA ARG A 342 -6.12 -18.67 -0.58
C ARG A 342 -5.14 -17.50 -0.48
N SER A 343 -4.84 -16.84 -1.60
CA SER A 343 -3.94 -15.67 -1.59
C SER A 343 -4.55 -14.50 -0.82
N CYS A 344 -5.87 -14.30 -0.92
CA CYS A 344 -6.57 -13.30 -0.10
C CYS A 344 -6.50 -13.66 1.39
N GLU A 345 -6.74 -14.92 1.75
CA GLU A 345 -6.66 -15.41 3.14
C GLU A 345 -5.30 -15.08 3.77
N VAL A 346 -4.22 -15.54 3.14
CA VAL A 346 -2.84 -15.29 3.61
C VAL A 346 -2.57 -13.79 3.73
N TYR A 347 -3.06 -12.99 2.77
CA TYR A 347 -2.81 -11.56 2.76
C TYR A 347 -3.47 -10.84 3.94
N TYR A 348 -4.77 -11.03 4.11
CA TYR A 348 -5.52 -10.31 5.15
C TYR A 348 -5.17 -10.80 6.56
N GLU A 349 -4.78 -12.07 6.73
CA GLU A 349 -4.26 -12.57 8.01
C GLU A 349 -2.91 -11.96 8.38
N SER A 350 -2.01 -11.80 7.41
CA SER A 350 -0.61 -11.44 7.68
C SER A 350 -0.34 -9.94 7.61
N TRP A 351 -1.00 -9.22 6.70
CA TRP A 351 -0.67 -7.82 6.35
C TRP A 351 -1.85 -6.86 6.35
N GLY A 352 -3.09 -7.36 6.54
CA GLY A 352 -4.28 -6.53 6.35
C GLY A 352 -4.40 -5.34 7.34
N GLU A 353 -4.61 -4.15 6.80
CA GLU A 353 -4.63 -2.88 7.52
C GLU A 353 -6.03 -2.45 7.99
N THR A 354 -6.12 -1.49 8.92
CA THR A 354 -7.41 -1.07 9.50
C THR A 354 -8.30 -0.34 8.49
N TRP A 355 -7.73 0.46 7.59
CA TRP A 355 -8.52 1.09 6.52
C TRP A 355 -9.09 0.05 5.54
N GLU A 356 -8.41 -1.10 5.35
CA GLU A 356 -8.93 -2.20 4.54
C GLU A 356 -10.14 -2.85 5.20
N ARG A 357 -10.15 -2.97 6.54
CA ARG A 357 -11.34 -3.42 7.29
C ARG A 357 -12.53 -2.52 6.99
N GLN A 358 -12.32 -1.20 7.07
CA GLN A 358 -13.34 -0.21 6.76
C GLN A 358 -13.85 -0.32 5.31
N ALA A 359 -12.95 -0.52 4.34
CA ALA A 359 -13.31 -0.71 2.94
C ALA A 359 -14.11 -2.02 2.72
N LEU A 360 -13.71 -3.11 3.39
CA LEU A 360 -14.31 -4.44 3.26
C LEU A 360 -15.70 -4.55 3.91
N ILE A 361 -16.10 -3.65 4.80
CA ILE A 361 -17.50 -3.55 5.27
C ILE A 361 -18.46 -3.46 4.09
N LYS A 362 -18.11 -2.68 3.07
CA LYS A 362 -18.97 -2.48 1.91
C LYS A 362 -18.86 -3.60 0.89
N SER A 363 -18.05 -4.63 1.10
CA SER A 363 -17.82 -5.66 0.08
C SER A 363 -19.09 -6.47 -0.23
N ARG A 364 -19.42 -6.65 -1.52
CA ARG A 364 -20.62 -7.37 -1.99
C ARG A 364 -20.38 -8.09 -3.30
N HIS A 365 -21.03 -9.25 -3.50
CA HIS A 365 -21.05 -9.92 -4.81
C HIS A 365 -21.71 -9.05 -5.89
N CYS A 366 -21.02 -8.85 -7.02
CA CYS A 366 -21.52 -8.11 -8.18
C CYS A 366 -21.74 -8.98 -9.42
N ALA A 367 -20.79 -9.84 -9.78
CA ALA A 367 -20.85 -10.67 -10.99
C ALA A 367 -20.03 -11.95 -10.86
N GLY A 368 -20.32 -12.96 -11.68
CA GLY A 368 -19.63 -14.26 -11.65
C GLY A 368 -20.20 -15.22 -10.59
N SER A 369 -19.34 -15.99 -9.92
CA SER A 369 -19.78 -17.00 -8.94
C SER A 369 -20.22 -16.37 -7.61
N ALA A 370 -21.51 -16.48 -7.31
CA ALA A 370 -22.06 -16.09 -6.01
C ALA A 370 -21.52 -16.97 -4.88
N ALA A 371 -21.30 -18.27 -5.13
CA ALA A 371 -20.76 -19.21 -4.15
C ALA A 371 -19.34 -18.79 -3.70
N LEU A 372 -18.44 -18.56 -4.66
CA LEU A 372 -17.08 -18.08 -4.36
C LEU A 372 -17.06 -16.74 -3.61
N SER A 373 -18.02 -15.86 -3.89
CA SER A 373 -18.13 -14.60 -3.15
C SER A 373 -18.56 -14.84 -1.71
N GLY A 374 -19.50 -15.78 -1.50
CA GLY A 374 -19.89 -16.24 -0.17
C GLY A 374 -18.69 -16.76 0.62
N ASP A 375 -17.89 -17.64 0.01
CA ASP A 375 -16.67 -18.17 0.62
C ASP A 375 -15.70 -17.06 1.02
N PHE A 376 -15.50 -16.05 0.16
CA PHE A 376 -14.69 -14.87 0.48
C PHE A 376 -15.26 -14.06 1.66
N MET A 377 -16.56 -13.80 1.68
CA MET A 377 -17.19 -13.04 2.76
C MET A 377 -17.11 -13.77 4.10
N GLU A 378 -17.23 -15.11 4.11
CA GLU A 378 -17.05 -15.91 5.32
C GLU A 378 -15.60 -15.87 5.81
N MET A 379 -14.63 -16.05 4.91
CA MET A 379 -13.20 -15.99 5.19
C MET A 379 -12.78 -14.63 5.76
N ILE A 380 -13.27 -13.51 5.19
CA ILE A 380 -12.83 -12.17 5.59
C ILE A 380 -13.56 -11.62 6.84
N ARG A 381 -14.70 -12.22 7.21
CA ARG A 381 -15.52 -11.73 8.33
C ARG A 381 -14.75 -11.58 9.65
N PRO A 382 -13.89 -12.52 10.08
CA PRO A 382 -13.12 -12.37 11.32
C PRO A 382 -12.09 -11.24 11.25
N PHE A 383 -11.58 -10.92 10.06
CA PHE A 383 -10.64 -9.83 9.84
C PHE A 383 -11.31 -8.45 9.97
N VAL A 384 -12.52 -8.31 9.41
CA VAL A 384 -13.31 -7.06 9.44
C VAL A 384 -13.95 -6.84 10.81
N TYR A 385 -14.64 -7.85 11.35
CA TYR A 385 -15.46 -7.74 12.55
C TYR A 385 -14.86 -8.52 13.73
N ARG A 386 -13.86 -7.92 14.39
CA ARG A 386 -13.15 -8.55 15.52
C ARG A 386 -14.04 -8.67 16.75
N ARG A 387 -13.93 -9.79 17.47
CA ARG A 387 -14.71 -10.03 18.72
C ARG A 387 -14.17 -9.27 19.94
N THR A 388 -12.86 -9.00 19.97
CA THR A 388 -12.17 -8.26 21.03
C THR A 388 -11.87 -6.84 20.56
N MET A 389 -12.30 -5.84 21.35
CA MET A 389 -11.97 -4.44 21.10
C MET A 389 -10.53 -4.18 21.53
N ASP A 390 -9.77 -3.50 20.68
CA ASP A 390 -8.48 -2.91 21.02
C ASP A 390 -8.68 -1.38 21.03
N ILE A 391 -8.27 -0.73 22.11
CA ILE A 391 -8.35 0.74 22.27
C ILE A 391 -7.57 1.43 21.14
N SER A 392 -6.56 0.75 20.57
CA SER A 392 -5.79 1.21 19.42
C SER A 392 -6.65 1.47 18.17
N VAL A 393 -7.81 0.83 18.02
CA VAL A 393 -8.69 1.02 16.84
C VAL A 393 -9.36 2.39 16.88
N LEU A 394 -9.73 2.88 18.07
CA LEU A 394 -10.31 4.22 18.24
C LEU A 394 -9.28 5.31 17.93
N GLU A 395 -8.03 5.12 18.39
CA GLU A 395 -6.92 6.02 18.09
C GLU A 395 -6.55 6.01 16.59
N GLU A 396 -6.57 4.83 15.95
CA GLU A 396 -6.30 4.69 14.51
C GLU A 396 -7.41 5.32 13.65
N ILE A 397 -8.68 5.20 14.06
CA ILE A 397 -9.83 5.90 13.47
C ILE A 397 -9.69 7.43 13.65
N GLY A 398 -9.23 7.89 14.82
CA GLY A 398 -8.91 9.29 15.08
C GLY A 398 -7.78 9.85 14.19
N ARG A 399 -6.76 9.04 13.87
CA ARG A 399 -5.67 9.45 12.94
C ARG A 399 -6.14 9.55 11.48
N ILE A 400 -7.10 8.73 11.06
CA ILE A 400 -7.69 8.78 9.70
C ILE A 400 -8.40 10.13 9.46
N LYS A 401 -8.97 10.75 10.51
CA LYS A 401 -9.56 12.11 10.46
C LYS A 401 -8.54 13.17 10.01
N GLY A 402 -7.33 13.17 10.58
CA GLY A 402 -6.28 14.14 10.24
C GLY A 402 -5.90 14.09 8.76
N ARG A 403 -5.64 12.88 8.26
CA ARG A 403 -5.22 12.63 6.87
C ARG A 403 -6.28 13.00 5.83
N ILE A 404 -7.58 12.91 6.16
CA ILE A 404 -8.67 13.28 5.25
C ILE A 404 -8.80 14.82 5.15
N ASN A 405 -8.61 15.53 6.26
CA ASN A 405 -8.75 16.99 6.32
C ASN A 405 -7.57 17.73 5.69
N GLU A 406 -6.35 17.19 5.79
CA GLU A 406 -5.13 17.83 5.26
C GLU A 406 -5.05 17.89 3.73
N ASN A 407 -5.81 17.03 3.03
CA ASN A 407 -5.86 17.00 1.56
C ASN A 407 -6.73 18.12 0.93
N LEU A 408 -7.32 19.01 1.74
CA LEU A 408 -8.18 20.11 1.29
C LEU A 408 -7.55 21.49 1.56
N LYS A 409 -6.33 21.72 1.07
CA LYS A 409 -5.72 23.07 1.06
C LYS A 409 -6.37 23.93 -0.03
N GLY A 410 -7.41 24.68 0.34
CA GLY A 410 -8.06 25.73 -0.47
C GLY A 410 -9.43 26.16 0.07
N ALA A 411 -9.52 27.34 0.68
CA ALA A 411 -10.65 27.78 1.51
C ALA A 411 -12.03 27.83 0.81
N ASP A 412 -12.11 28.12 -0.49
CA ASP A 412 -13.39 28.31 -1.21
C ASP A 412 -13.93 27.06 -1.95
N ALA A 413 -13.06 26.08 -2.25
CA ALA A 413 -13.46 24.83 -2.90
C ALA A 413 -13.82 23.75 -1.86
N ALA A 414 -13.16 23.76 -0.70
CA ALA A 414 -13.41 22.83 0.40
C ALA A 414 -14.83 23.01 0.99
N THR A 415 -15.31 24.25 1.14
CA THR A 415 -16.63 24.56 1.73
C THR A 415 -17.82 24.20 0.83
N ARG A 416 -17.63 24.20 -0.51
CA ARG A 416 -18.68 23.87 -1.48
C ARG A 416 -18.72 22.38 -1.86
N ASN A 417 -17.79 21.58 -1.37
CA ASN A 417 -17.70 20.15 -1.68
C ASN A 417 -18.57 19.32 -0.72
N VAL A 418 -19.71 18.82 -1.20
CA VAL A 418 -20.67 18.10 -0.33
C VAL A 418 -20.18 16.72 0.14
N LYS A 419 -19.09 16.20 -0.45
CA LYS A 419 -18.54 14.88 -0.12
C LYS A 419 -17.39 14.96 0.87
N LEU A 420 -16.41 15.81 0.57
CA LEU A 420 -15.14 15.89 1.31
C LEU A 420 -15.09 17.10 2.26
N GLY A 421 -15.92 18.12 2.05
CA GLY A 421 -15.99 19.25 2.96
C GLY A 421 -16.48 18.85 4.35
N GLU A 422 -16.26 19.74 5.31
CA GLU A 422 -16.70 19.59 6.69
C GLU A 422 -18.21 19.29 6.76
N GLY A 423 -18.61 18.33 7.58
CA GLY A 423 -20.00 17.87 7.66
C GLY A 423 -20.50 17.16 6.40
N GLY A 424 -19.59 16.72 5.53
CA GLY A 424 -19.92 16.11 4.24
C GLY A 424 -20.30 14.63 4.32
N ILE A 425 -20.65 14.06 3.17
CA ILE A 425 -21.06 12.64 3.03
C ILE A 425 -20.04 11.69 3.67
N ARG A 426 -18.73 11.97 3.51
CA ARG A 426 -17.66 11.09 3.99
C ARG A 426 -17.63 10.97 5.51
N GLU A 427 -17.93 12.04 6.25
CA GLU A 427 -17.99 12.00 7.72
C GLU A 427 -19.13 11.10 8.21
N ILE A 428 -20.29 11.14 7.54
CA ILE A 428 -21.43 10.28 7.86
C ILE A 428 -21.10 8.80 7.62
N GLU A 429 -20.49 8.50 6.47
CA GLU A 429 -20.01 7.14 6.15
C GLU A 429 -19.00 6.66 7.20
N PHE A 430 -18.10 7.56 7.62
CA PHE A 430 -17.07 7.26 8.61
C PHE A 430 -17.63 6.96 10.00
N ILE A 431 -18.57 7.79 10.50
CA ILE A 431 -19.28 7.55 11.78
C ILE A 431 -19.93 6.16 11.77
N THR A 432 -20.68 5.88 10.69
CA THR A 432 -21.40 4.62 10.56
C THR A 432 -20.43 3.44 10.56
N GLN A 433 -19.39 3.49 9.74
CA GLN A 433 -18.41 2.42 9.62
C GLN A 433 -17.55 2.23 10.88
N ALA A 434 -17.20 3.31 11.58
CA ALA A 434 -16.50 3.23 12.85
C ALA A 434 -17.30 2.41 13.87
N LEU A 435 -18.59 2.72 14.02
CA LEU A 435 -19.48 1.96 14.90
C LEU A 435 -19.65 0.51 14.44
N GLN A 436 -19.69 0.25 13.13
CA GLN A 436 -19.72 -1.11 12.59
C GLN A 436 -18.42 -1.90 12.90
N LEU A 437 -17.25 -1.26 12.85
CA LEU A 437 -15.99 -1.92 13.22
C LEU A 437 -15.91 -2.19 14.73
N ILE A 438 -16.35 -1.23 15.55
CA ILE A 438 -16.31 -1.34 17.02
C ILE A 438 -17.28 -2.43 17.52
N TYR A 439 -18.52 -2.40 17.04
CA TYR A 439 -19.60 -3.23 17.58
C TYR A 439 -19.96 -4.43 16.71
N GLY A 440 -19.65 -4.43 15.42
CA GLY A 440 -20.09 -5.45 14.47
C GLY A 440 -19.56 -6.86 14.75
N GLY A 441 -18.47 -7.01 15.49
CA GLY A 441 -17.98 -8.32 15.94
C GLY A 441 -18.87 -9.00 16.98
N ARG A 442 -19.68 -8.23 17.73
CA ARG A 442 -20.64 -8.71 18.73
C ARG A 442 -22.08 -8.61 18.20
N GLU A 443 -22.37 -7.56 17.46
CA GLU A 443 -23.69 -7.26 16.90
C GLU A 443 -23.72 -7.56 15.40
N THR A 444 -24.14 -8.78 15.03
CA THR A 444 -24.12 -9.21 13.61
C THR A 444 -25.03 -8.39 12.71
N LEU A 445 -26.03 -7.69 13.26
CA LEU A 445 -26.89 -6.78 12.51
C LEU A 445 -26.09 -5.61 11.90
N LEU A 446 -24.99 -5.19 12.53
CA LEU A 446 -24.12 -4.13 12.01
C LEU A 446 -23.20 -4.60 10.88
N GLN A 447 -23.22 -5.90 10.52
CA GLN A 447 -22.43 -6.44 9.41
C GLN A 447 -23.15 -6.27 8.06
N ASN A 448 -23.75 -5.09 7.85
CA ASN A 448 -24.40 -4.69 6.61
C ASN A 448 -23.56 -3.61 5.88
N PRO A 449 -23.57 -3.56 4.55
CA PRO A 449 -22.70 -2.64 3.80
C PRO A 449 -23.29 -1.23 3.61
N GLY A 450 -24.58 -1.01 3.91
CA GLY A 450 -25.31 0.22 3.61
C GLY A 450 -25.24 1.27 4.72
N THR A 451 -25.07 2.54 4.37
CA THR A 451 -24.90 3.62 5.37
C THR A 451 -26.21 3.91 6.11
N LEU A 452 -27.32 4.08 5.38
CA LEU A 452 -28.63 4.36 6.00
C LEU A 452 -29.18 3.17 6.81
N GLU A 453 -28.97 1.95 6.32
CA GLU A 453 -29.34 0.73 7.06
C GLU A 453 -28.49 0.59 8.32
N GLY A 454 -27.18 0.84 8.22
CA GLY A 454 -26.26 0.92 9.36
C GLY A 454 -26.73 1.92 10.42
N LEU A 455 -27.08 3.15 10.03
CA LEU A 455 -27.60 4.18 10.95
C LEU A 455 -28.89 3.76 11.64
N SER A 456 -29.82 3.14 10.91
CA SER A 456 -31.07 2.63 11.50
C SER A 456 -30.81 1.54 12.55
N ILE A 457 -29.83 0.67 12.32
CA ILE A 457 -29.46 -0.38 13.28
C ILE A 457 -28.70 0.21 14.48
N ILE A 458 -27.83 1.19 14.25
CA ILE A 458 -27.14 1.96 15.30
C ILE A 458 -28.15 2.62 16.25
N GLU A 459 -29.21 3.23 15.70
CA GLU A 459 -30.32 3.79 16.48
C GLU A 459 -31.04 2.71 17.27
N ALA A 460 -31.44 1.60 16.63
CA ALA A 460 -32.18 0.52 17.26
C ALA A 460 -31.40 -0.14 18.42
N LEU A 461 -30.07 -0.15 18.34
CA LEU A 461 -29.17 -0.65 19.39
C LEU A 461 -28.83 0.40 20.46
N GLY A 462 -29.25 1.67 20.29
CA GLY A 462 -28.97 2.76 21.21
C GLY A 462 -27.48 3.15 21.27
N LEU A 463 -26.72 2.88 20.20
CA LEU A 463 -25.29 3.21 20.11
C LEU A 463 -25.05 4.70 19.83
N LEU A 464 -26.04 5.37 19.25
CA LEU A 464 -26.14 6.82 19.16
C LEU A 464 -27.55 7.28 19.58
N PRO A 465 -27.70 8.50 20.10
CA PRO A 465 -29.01 9.09 20.35
C PRO A 465 -29.86 9.12 19.08
N ALA A 466 -31.16 8.76 19.18
CA ALA A 466 -32.05 8.70 18.02
C ALA A 466 -32.11 10.01 17.21
N HIS A 467 -32.10 11.16 17.89
CA HIS A 467 -32.08 12.46 17.22
C HIS A 467 -30.81 12.72 16.40
N GLU A 468 -29.66 12.15 16.79
CA GLU A 468 -28.41 12.24 16.01
C GLU A 468 -28.46 11.32 14.79
N CYS A 469 -28.98 10.09 14.95
CA CYS A 469 -29.22 9.18 13.82
C CYS A 469 -30.18 9.77 12.78
N ASP A 470 -31.25 10.44 13.22
CA ASP A 470 -32.17 11.17 12.35
C ASP A 470 -31.46 12.31 11.63
N GLN A 471 -30.63 13.10 12.33
CA GLN A 471 -29.88 14.20 11.72
C GLN A 471 -28.89 13.70 10.67
N LEU A 472 -28.14 12.62 10.96
CA LEU A 472 -27.20 11.99 10.03
C LEU A 472 -27.92 11.41 8.82
N SER A 473 -29.03 10.70 9.01
CA SER A 473 -29.80 10.08 7.93
C SER A 473 -30.39 11.14 6.99
N ASN A 474 -30.99 12.18 7.56
CA ASN A 474 -31.54 13.29 6.79
C ASN A 474 -30.44 14.08 6.05
N ALA A 475 -29.29 14.31 6.69
CA ALA A 475 -28.13 14.93 6.05
C ALA A 475 -27.58 14.08 4.91
N TYR A 476 -27.45 12.76 5.11
CA TYR A 476 -26.97 11.86 4.07
C TYR A 476 -27.89 11.89 2.85
N VAL A 477 -29.21 11.80 3.04
CA VAL A 477 -30.19 11.87 1.95
C VAL A 477 -30.07 13.20 1.21
N PHE A 478 -30.05 14.31 1.94
CA PHE A 478 -29.97 15.65 1.34
C PHE A 478 -28.67 15.86 0.56
N LEU A 479 -27.51 15.54 1.14
CA LEU A 479 -26.20 15.74 0.49
C LEU A 479 -26.04 14.83 -0.73
N ARG A 480 -26.56 13.60 -0.67
CA ARG A 480 -26.56 12.67 -1.82
C ARG A 480 -27.50 13.13 -2.93
N ASP A 481 -28.65 13.69 -2.61
CA ASP A 481 -29.54 14.33 -3.59
C ASP A 481 -28.80 15.49 -4.29
N VAL A 482 -28.16 16.39 -3.53
CA VAL A 482 -27.34 17.48 -4.10
C VAL A 482 -26.25 16.92 -5.02
N GLU A 483 -25.49 15.92 -4.56
CA GLU A 483 -24.45 15.24 -5.35
C GLU A 483 -25.03 14.72 -6.68
N HIS A 484 -26.17 14.02 -6.65
CA HIS A 484 -26.83 13.49 -7.85
C HIS A 484 -27.27 14.61 -8.80
N ARG A 485 -27.88 15.68 -8.27
CA ARG A 485 -28.39 16.81 -9.07
C ARG A 485 -27.27 17.55 -9.80
N VAL A 486 -26.15 17.78 -9.14
CA VAL A 486 -25.01 18.45 -9.78
C VAL A 486 -24.41 17.55 -10.87
N GLN A 487 -24.18 16.27 -10.58
CA GLN A 487 -23.58 15.32 -11.53
C GLN A 487 -24.44 15.10 -12.77
N VAL A 488 -25.75 14.89 -12.62
CA VAL A 488 -26.64 14.59 -13.75
C VAL A 488 -26.77 15.79 -14.71
N THR A 489 -26.56 17.02 -14.25
CA THR A 489 -26.73 18.23 -15.08
C THR A 489 -25.86 18.21 -16.33
N HIS A 490 -24.59 17.84 -16.16
CA HIS A 490 -23.57 17.86 -17.21
C HIS A 490 -22.84 16.51 -17.39
N GLY A 491 -23.19 15.47 -16.62
CA GLY A 491 -22.51 14.17 -16.68
C GLY A 491 -21.07 14.24 -16.18
N LEU A 492 -20.79 15.09 -15.18
CA LEU A 492 -19.46 15.34 -14.64
C LEU A 492 -19.30 14.70 -13.26
N GLN A 493 -18.09 14.20 -12.96
CA GLN A 493 -17.71 13.73 -11.63
C GLN A 493 -17.33 14.94 -10.76
N THR A 494 -18.35 15.71 -10.39
CA THR A 494 -18.20 16.85 -9.48
C THR A 494 -18.96 16.59 -8.18
N HIS A 495 -18.40 17.12 -7.10
CA HIS A 495 -19.01 17.16 -5.77
C HIS A 495 -19.23 18.61 -5.32
N GLU A 496 -18.92 19.59 -6.18
CA GLU A 496 -19.01 21.00 -5.84
C GLU A 496 -20.36 21.59 -6.21
N VAL A 497 -20.95 22.30 -5.27
CA VAL A 497 -22.10 23.17 -5.53
C VAL A 497 -21.66 24.31 -6.48
N PRO A 498 -22.44 24.63 -7.54
CA PRO A 498 -22.10 25.71 -8.48
C PRO A 498 -21.85 27.04 -7.77
N ALA A 499 -20.91 27.83 -8.29
CA ALA A 499 -20.62 29.17 -7.75
C ALA A 499 -21.50 30.26 -8.40
N ASP A 500 -21.94 30.07 -9.64
CA ASP A 500 -22.73 31.06 -10.35
C ASP A 500 -24.20 31.03 -9.92
N GLU A 501 -24.77 32.22 -9.74
CA GLU A 501 -26.13 32.40 -9.21
C GLU A 501 -27.21 31.76 -10.10
N LYS A 502 -27.00 31.71 -11.42
CA LYS A 502 -27.93 31.07 -12.35
C LYS A 502 -28.01 29.56 -12.11
N SER A 503 -26.86 28.87 -12.08
CA SER A 503 -26.82 27.43 -11.85
C SER A 503 -27.22 27.06 -10.42
N LEU A 504 -26.93 27.92 -9.44
CA LEU A 504 -27.44 27.77 -8.06
C LEU A 504 -28.96 27.81 -8.00
N ASN A 505 -29.61 28.72 -8.72
CA ASN A 505 -31.07 28.77 -8.77
C ASN A 505 -31.67 27.55 -9.48
N VAL A 506 -31.01 27.02 -10.53
CA VAL A 506 -31.43 25.76 -11.17
C VAL A 506 -31.28 24.58 -10.19
N LEU A 507 -30.19 24.52 -9.43
CA LEU A 507 -29.98 23.50 -8.41
C LEU A 507 -31.01 23.64 -7.27
N ALA A 508 -31.33 24.85 -6.84
CA ALA A 508 -32.36 25.13 -5.84
C ALA A 508 -33.71 24.55 -6.28
N ARG A 509 -34.14 24.80 -7.53
CA ARG A 509 -35.37 24.21 -8.09
C ARG A 509 -35.32 22.67 -8.12
N LYS A 510 -34.17 22.06 -8.47
CA LYS A 510 -33.99 20.60 -8.42
C LYS A 510 -34.06 20.03 -7.01
N MET A 511 -33.72 20.84 -6.02
CA MET A 511 -33.77 20.53 -4.60
C MET A 511 -35.09 20.93 -3.93
N ASP A 512 -36.08 21.38 -4.72
CA ASP A 512 -37.38 21.85 -4.25
C ASP A 512 -37.29 23.06 -3.30
N CYS A 513 -36.30 23.93 -3.56
CA CYS A 513 -36.15 25.22 -2.90
C CYS A 513 -36.63 26.33 -3.85
N ALA A 514 -37.28 27.37 -3.31
CA ALA A 514 -37.77 28.49 -4.10
C ALA A 514 -36.64 29.35 -4.67
N GLU A 515 -35.56 29.51 -3.91
CA GLU A 515 -34.41 30.35 -4.25
C GLU A 515 -33.07 29.74 -3.79
N SER A 516 -31.96 30.22 -4.36
CA SER A 516 -30.60 29.79 -4.03
C SER A 516 -30.23 29.95 -2.55
N ASN A 517 -30.76 30.98 -1.88
CA ASN A 517 -30.47 31.27 -0.48
C ASN A 517 -31.06 30.23 0.48
N GLU A 518 -32.26 29.73 0.18
CA GLU A 518 -32.89 28.63 0.91
C GLU A 518 -32.05 27.35 0.80
N LEU A 519 -31.55 27.03 -0.41
CA LEU A 519 -30.66 25.89 -0.63
C LEU A 519 -29.37 26.02 0.20
N LYS A 520 -28.71 27.19 0.20
CA LYS A 520 -27.49 27.45 0.99
C LYS A 520 -27.74 27.26 2.49
N THR A 521 -28.88 27.76 2.98
CA THR A 521 -29.26 27.64 4.40
C THR A 521 -29.49 26.18 4.80
N ARG A 522 -30.22 25.42 3.97
CA ARG A 522 -30.46 23.98 4.20
C ARG A 522 -29.17 23.17 4.15
N LEU A 523 -28.28 23.48 3.21
CA LEU A 523 -26.97 22.83 3.10
C LEU A 523 -26.12 23.06 4.36
N ALA A 524 -25.98 24.32 4.79
CA ALA A 524 -25.24 24.67 6.00
C ALA A 524 -25.84 24.03 7.26
N TYR A 525 -27.18 23.94 7.35
CA TYR A 525 -27.86 23.25 8.45
C TYR A 525 -27.44 21.77 8.56
N HIS A 526 -27.46 21.04 7.45
CA HIS A 526 -27.08 19.62 7.45
C HIS A 526 -25.58 19.44 7.75
N GLN A 527 -24.70 20.22 7.12
CA GLN A 527 -23.25 20.12 7.34
C GLN A 527 -22.88 20.43 8.80
N ASN A 528 -23.45 21.48 9.39
CA ASN A 528 -23.18 21.84 10.79
C ASN A 528 -23.63 20.76 11.78
N ASN A 529 -24.73 20.06 11.51
CA ASN A 529 -25.18 18.97 12.38
C ASN A 529 -24.24 17.76 12.28
N VAL A 530 -23.81 17.39 11.08
CA VAL A 530 -22.86 16.29 10.87
C VAL A 530 -21.52 16.59 11.54
N SER A 531 -20.97 17.79 11.31
CA SER A 531 -19.69 18.22 11.89
C SER A 531 -19.71 18.14 13.42
N LYS A 532 -20.77 18.66 14.06
CA LYS A 532 -20.93 18.58 15.53
C LYS A 532 -20.96 17.14 16.06
N ILE A 533 -21.71 16.25 15.43
CA ILE A 533 -21.80 14.84 15.84
C ILE A 533 -20.44 14.16 15.65
N PHE A 534 -19.79 14.43 14.52
CA PHE A 534 -18.47 13.90 14.21
C PHE A 534 -17.40 14.37 15.22
N GLU A 535 -17.37 15.66 15.56
CA GLU A 535 -16.48 16.22 16.57
C GLU A 535 -16.70 15.60 17.95
N ASN A 536 -17.95 15.48 18.38
CA ASN A 536 -18.30 14.90 19.68
C ASN A 536 -17.84 13.44 19.81
N MET A 537 -17.96 12.64 18.74
CA MET A 537 -17.56 11.23 18.73
C MET A 537 -16.04 11.04 18.77
N PHE A 538 -15.27 11.92 18.11
CA PHE A 538 -13.83 11.76 17.90
C PHE A 538 -12.98 12.79 18.66
N ARG A 539 -13.48 13.32 19.78
CA ARG A 539 -12.68 14.15 20.69
C ARG A 539 -11.63 13.30 21.40
N SER A 540 -10.34 13.58 21.16
CA SER A 540 -9.25 13.02 21.95
C SER A 540 -9.30 13.59 23.38
N GLU A 541 -9.24 12.74 24.40
CA GLU A 541 -9.10 13.15 25.81
C GLU A 541 -7.72 13.80 26.12
N ASN A 542 -6.77 13.79 25.17
CA ASN A 542 -5.44 14.37 25.31
C ASN A 542 -5.32 15.75 24.61
N GLY A 543 -6.30 16.62 24.82
CA GLY A 543 -6.34 17.96 24.28
C GLY A 543 -5.93 19.03 25.28
N GLU A 544 -4.86 18.83 26.06
CA GLU A 544 -4.25 19.88 26.87
C GLU A 544 -2.72 19.86 26.73
N GLU A 545 -2.16 21.06 26.50
CA GLU A 545 -0.75 21.44 26.48
C GLU A 545 0.10 21.14 25.22
N GLU A 546 -0.03 21.99 24.21
CA GLU A 546 1.17 22.47 23.49
C GLU A 546 1.33 23.96 23.79
N THR A 547 2.12 24.25 24.83
CA THR A 547 2.72 25.56 25.04
C THR A 547 4.03 25.63 24.28
N GLU A 548 4.21 26.75 23.59
CA GLU A 548 5.44 27.16 22.92
C GLU A 548 6.67 26.90 23.79
N SER A 549 7.69 26.23 23.24
CA SER A 549 9.03 26.24 23.80
C SER A 549 10.07 26.44 22.70
N ALA A 550 10.65 27.62 22.75
CA ALA A 550 11.81 28.03 21.99
C ALA A 550 13.04 27.19 22.38
N SER A 551 13.47 26.30 21.47
CA SER A 551 14.86 25.91 21.37
C SER A 551 15.18 25.83 19.87
N GLY A 552 16.31 26.37 19.43
CA GLY A 552 16.71 26.41 18.01
C GLY A 552 17.06 25.03 17.41
N ARG A 553 16.38 23.97 17.84
CA ARG A 553 16.43 22.62 17.26
C ARG A 553 15.25 22.46 16.28
N PRO A 554 15.44 21.78 15.13
CA PRO A 554 14.34 21.48 14.21
C PRO A 554 13.25 20.68 14.92
N THR A 555 11.97 20.98 14.66
CA THR A 555 10.85 20.13 15.09
C THR A 555 10.91 18.84 14.27
N PRO A 556 11.20 17.67 14.87
CA PRO A 556 11.35 16.46 14.09
C PRO A 556 9.97 15.98 13.63
N ALA A 557 9.88 15.52 12.39
CA ALA A 557 8.61 15.11 11.82
C ALA A 557 8.09 13.80 12.43
N LEU A 558 6.78 13.74 12.66
CA LEU A 558 6.12 12.68 13.44
C LEU A 558 5.76 11.44 12.60
N THR A 559 5.66 11.54 11.27
CA THR A 559 5.48 10.39 10.37
C THR A 559 6.16 10.60 9.01
N LEU A 560 6.45 9.51 8.30
CA LEU A 560 7.19 9.52 7.03
C LEU A 560 6.42 10.00 5.81
N GLU A 561 5.10 10.18 5.90
CA GLU A 561 4.30 10.73 4.80
C GLU A 561 4.47 12.26 4.67
N ASP A 562 5.02 12.91 5.70
CA ASP A 562 5.05 14.37 5.82
C ASP A 562 6.43 15.03 5.56
N SER A 563 7.54 14.29 5.44
CA SER A 563 8.87 14.93 5.67
C SER A 563 10.16 14.23 5.19
N LEU A 564 10.15 13.58 4.03
CA LEU A 564 11.37 13.03 3.43
C LEU A 564 11.76 13.71 2.13
N SER A 565 11.27 14.91 1.85
CA SER A 565 11.83 15.66 0.72
C SER A 565 13.24 16.14 1.10
N ALA A 566 14.07 16.40 0.09
CA ALA A 566 15.38 17.02 0.33
C ALA A 566 15.23 18.39 1.04
N GLU A 567 14.08 19.06 0.88
CA GLU A 567 13.76 20.35 1.51
C GLU A 567 13.49 20.21 3.02
N ASP A 568 12.82 19.14 3.44
CA ASP A 568 12.54 18.88 4.87
C ASP A 568 13.82 18.52 5.63
N LEU A 569 14.70 17.75 4.97
CA LEU A 569 15.99 17.33 5.50
C LEU A 569 17.05 18.43 5.44
N ALA A 570 16.81 19.54 4.74
CA ALA A 570 17.75 20.66 4.63
C ALA A 570 18.01 21.38 5.96
N SER A 571 17.12 21.20 6.95
CA SER A 571 17.26 21.73 8.31
C SER A 571 18.19 20.90 9.21
N TYR A 572 18.72 19.77 8.71
CA TYR A 572 19.66 18.89 9.39
C TYR A 572 21.07 19.00 8.78
N SER A 573 22.09 18.47 9.48
CA SER A 573 23.51 18.55 9.07
C SER A 573 23.93 17.58 7.96
N PHE A 574 23.01 17.18 7.07
CA PHE A 574 23.32 16.25 5.98
C PHE A 574 24.02 16.94 4.81
N VAL A 575 24.98 16.24 4.18
CA VAL A 575 25.72 16.73 3.01
C VAL A 575 24.98 16.42 1.70
N ASP A 576 24.32 15.26 1.63
CA ASP A 576 23.50 14.75 0.53
C ASP A 576 22.08 14.38 1.03
N PRO A 577 21.19 15.38 1.22
CA PRO A 577 19.81 15.14 1.64
C PRO A 577 19.00 14.24 0.70
N GLU A 578 19.32 14.20 -0.60
CA GLU A 578 18.65 13.31 -1.57
C GLU A 578 19.02 11.85 -1.36
N GLY A 579 20.31 11.57 -1.17
CA GLY A 579 20.80 10.24 -0.82
C GLY A 579 20.25 9.76 0.52
N VAL A 580 20.19 10.63 1.52
CA VAL A 580 19.61 10.33 2.85
C VAL A 580 18.11 10.03 2.75
N SER A 581 17.36 10.86 2.03
CA SER A 581 15.93 10.63 1.74
C SER A 581 15.71 9.24 1.13
N THR A 582 16.55 8.87 0.17
CA THR A 582 16.47 7.56 -0.50
C THR A 582 16.71 6.41 0.48
N ASN A 583 17.75 6.50 1.31
CA ASN A 583 18.05 5.47 2.32
C ASN A 583 16.96 5.37 3.40
N LEU A 584 16.40 6.49 3.86
CA LEU A 584 15.27 6.49 4.82
C LEU A 584 14.01 5.85 4.22
N LYS A 585 13.73 6.11 2.94
CA LYS A 585 12.63 5.44 2.21
C LYS A 585 12.86 3.95 2.06
N LEU A 586 14.09 3.53 1.77
CA LEU A 586 14.46 2.12 1.68
C LEU A 586 14.37 1.42 3.04
N LEU A 587 14.82 2.06 4.12
CA LEU A 587 14.68 1.58 5.50
C LEU A 587 13.22 1.35 5.89
N ARG A 588 12.32 2.29 5.53
CA ARG A 588 10.88 2.15 5.81
C ARG A 588 10.20 1.11 4.92
N ASN A 589 10.41 1.20 3.60
CA ASN A 589 9.54 0.55 2.61
C ASN A 589 10.14 -0.72 2.01
N GLY A 590 11.45 -0.93 2.15
CA GLY A 590 12.18 -2.04 1.53
C GLY A 590 12.59 -1.78 0.10
N ALA A 591 13.42 -2.68 -0.44
CA ALA A 591 13.79 -2.66 -1.84
C ALA A 591 12.56 -2.96 -2.72
N SER A 592 12.62 -2.59 -4.01
CA SER A 592 11.53 -2.92 -4.94
C SER A 592 11.27 -4.42 -4.95
N LEU A 593 10.03 -4.84 -4.65
CA LEU A 593 9.54 -6.23 -4.51
C LEU A 593 9.70 -6.88 -3.11
N GLU A 594 10.21 -6.17 -2.11
CA GLU A 594 10.30 -6.68 -0.73
C GLU A 594 9.03 -6.33 0.07
N HIS A 595 8.43 -7.32 0.74
CA HIS A 595 7.22 -7.10 1.56
C HIS A 595 7.61 -6.76 3.00
N VAL A 596 7.60 -5.46 3.33
CA VAL A 596 7.81 -4.99 4.72
C VAL A 596 6.48 -4.96 5.47
N SER A 597 6.44 -5.58 6.67
CA SER A 597 5.24 -5.61 7.53
C SER A 597 4.81 -4.20 7.97
N ALA A 598 3.50 -3.99 8.14
CA ALA A 598 2.99 -2.71 8.65
C ALA A 598 3.52 -2.41 10.06
N LYS A 599 3.75 -3.45 10.88
CA LYS A 599 4.39 -3.31 12.18
C LYS A 599 5.82 -2.78 12.08
N ALA A 600 6.63 -3.31 11.17
CA ALA A 600 7.97 -2.77 10.92
C ALA A 600 7.95 -1.31 10.44
N LYS A 601 7.00 -0.94 9.58
CA LYS A 601 6.81 0.46 9.15
C LYS A 601 6.44 1.38 10.30
N ARG A 602 5.51 0.96 11.17
CA ARG A 602 5.09 1.70 12.37
C ARG A 602 6.25 1.89 13.35
N ILE A 603 6.98 0.82 13.65
CA ILE A 603 8.18 0.89 14.49
C ILE A 603 9.19 1.89 13.90
N PHE A 604 9.38 1.88 12.58
CA PHE A 604 10.25 2.85 11.92
C PHE A 604 9.71 4.29 11.99
N ASP A 605 8.41 4.50 11.75
CA ASP A 605 7.75 5.81 11.88
C ASP A 605 7.91 6.36 13.32
N GLU A 606 7.74 5.52 14.34
CA GLU A 606 7.95 5.87 15.76
C GLU A 606 9.42 6.17 16.08
N LEU A 607 10.36 5.48 15.43
CA LEU A 607 11.80 5.69 15.57
C LEU A 607 12.31 6.94 14.83
N LEU A 608 11.65 7.35 13.74
CA LEU A 608 12.14 8.38 12.83
C LEU A 608 12.51 9.70 13.54
N PRO A 609 11.66 10.29 14.43
CA PRO A 609 12.01 11.53 15.10
C PRO A 609 13.32 11.44 15.88
N ARG A 610 13.50 10.33 16.62
CA ARG A 610 14.70 10.07 17.43
C ARG A 610 15.92 9.85 16.56
N LEU A 611 15.77 9.05 15.51
CA LEU A 611 16.81 8.78 14.53
C LEU A 611 17.31 10.09 13.90
N LEU A 612 16.41 10.97 13.45
CA LEU A 612 16.78 12.26 12.85
C LEU A 612 17.46 13.19 13.86
N LEU A 613 16.93 13.32 15.08
CA LEU A 613 17.56 14.14 16.12
C LEU A 613 18.97 13.67 16.47
N GLN A 614 19.19 12.35 16.58
CA GLN A 614 20.51 11.80 16.90
C GLN A 614 21.53 12.05 15.79
N THR A 615 21.11 12.25 14.53
CA THR A 615 22.05 12.57 13.45
C THR A 615 22.74 13.93 13.59
N LEU A 616 22.17 14.87 14.34
CA LEU A 616 22.72 16.22 14.51
C LEU A 616 24.07 16.24 15.21
N ASP A 617 24.32 15.26 16.08
CA ASP A 617 25.55 15.15 16.88
C ASP A 617 26.56 14.14 16.28
N LEU A 618 26.30 13.61 15.07
CA LEU A 618 27.17 12.64 14.40
C LEU A 618 28.23 13.33 13.53
N PRO A 619 29.47 12.79 13.46
CA PRO A 619 30.52 13.34 12.60
C PRO A 619 30.23 13.15 11.11
N GLU A 620 29.58 12.04 10.72
CA GLU A 620 29.19 11.74 9.33
C GLU A 620 27.77 11.12 9.29
N PRO A 621 26.72 11.96 9.37
CA PRO A 621 25.34 11.50 9.50
C PRO A 621 24.83 10.76 8.23
N ASP A 622 25.20 11.22 7.04
CA ASP A 622 24.85 10.59 5.76
C ASP A 622 25.32 9.13 5.70
N ARG A 623 26.58 8.90 6.11
CA ARG A 623 27.17 7.55 6.17
C ARG A 623 26.45 6.68 7.18
N ALA A 624 26.10 7.23 8.35
CA ALA A 624 25.41 6.49 9.39
C ALA A 624 24.06 5.93 8.89
N ILE A 625 23.27 6.76 8.19
CA ILE A 625 21.99 6.36 7.60
C ILE A 625 22.17 5.31 6.50
N ALA A 626 23.16 5.49 5.61
CA ALA A 626 23.44 4.52 4.55
C ALA A 626 23.86 3.14 5.10
N HIS A 627 24.73 3.12 6.13
CA HIS A 627 25.12 1.89 6.82
C HIS A 627 23.95 1.24 7.57
N LEU A 628 23.09 2.05 8.21
CA LEU A 628 21.87 1.55 8.85
C LEU A 628 20.93 0.86 7.85
N ASN A 629 20.74 1.45 6.67
CA ASN A 629 19.96 0.79 5.61
C ASN A 629 20.56 -0.56 5.22
N ARG A 630 21.86 -0.60 4.92
CA ARG A 630 22.56 -1.84 4.55
C ARG A 630 22.50 -2.90 5.65
N PHE A 631 22.62 -2.50 6.90
CA PHE A 631 22.54 -3.38 8.06
C PHE A 631 21.17 -4.05 8.17
N VAL A 632 20.10 -3.25 8.08
CA VAL A 632 18.71 -3.74 8.13
C VAL A 632 18.39 -4.65 6.95
N GLU A 633 18.83 -4.30 5.74
CA GLU A 633 18.65 -5.12 4.53
C GLU A 633 19.37 -6.48 4.66
N LYS A 634 20.62 -6.50 5.16
CA LYS A 634 21.43 -7.72 5.26
C LYS A 634 20.95 -8.66 6.38
N GLY A 635 20.34 -8.13 7.45
CA GLY A 635 19.90 -8.90 8.61
C GLY A 635 18.67 -9.79 8.41
N GLY A 636 17.91 -9.62 7.33
CA GLY A 636 16.78 -10.49 6.97
C GLY A 636 15.56 -10.44 7.91
N GLY A 637 15.59 -9.61 8.96
CA GLY A 637 14.55 -9.48 9.99
C GLY A 637 14.28 -8.02 10.38
N ARG A 638 13.76 -7.22 9.43
CA ARG A 638 13.55 -5.77 9.58
C ARG A 638 12.73 -5.38 10.82
N GLU A 639 11.63 -6.09 11.07
CA GLU A 639 10.80 -5.86 12.25
C GLU A 639 11.57 -6.09 13.56
N SER A 640 12.40 -7.14 13.61
CA SER A 640 13.19 -7.48 14.80
C SER A 640 14.29 -6.47 15.06
N ILE A 641 15.01 -6.05 14.02
CA ILE A 641 16.13 -5.12 14.13
C ILE A 641 15.63 -3.72 14.51
N LEU A 642 14.58 -3.24 13.84
CA LEU A 642 13.96 -1.96 14.17
C LEU A 642 13.27 -2.02 15.54
N GLY A 643 12.59 -3.12 15.87
CA GLY A 643 11.96 -3.32 17.18
C GLY A 643 12.98 -3.25 18.31
N PHE A 644 14.13 -3.91 18.14
CA PHE A 644 15.23 -3.84 19.09
C PHE A 644 15.71 -2.39 19.34
N MET A 645 15.86 -1.60 18.27
CA MET A 645 16.24 -0.18 18.37
C MET A 645 15.15 0.69 19.01
N ALA A 646 13.88 0.36 18.80
CA ALA A 646 12.75 1.07 19.42
C ALA A 646 12.64 0.76 20.92
N ASP A 647 12.85 -0.50 21.29
CA ASP A 647 12.73 -0.98 22.67
C ASP A 647 13.92 -0.54 23.54
N GLN A 648 15.12 -0.40 22.97
CA GLN A 648 16.33 0.02 23.69
C GLN A 648 16.90 1.33 23.15
N GLU A 649 16.57 2.44 23.80
CA GLU A 649 16.92 3.80 23.36
C GLU A 649 18.44 4.02 23.20
N GLU A 650 19.26 3.44 24.08
CA GLU A 650 20.73 3.50 24.03
C GLU A 650 21.29 2.77 22.79
N SER A 651 20.56 1.78 22.26
CA SER A 651 21.06 0.96 21.16
C SER A 651 21.11 1.69 19.83
N LEU A 652 20.09 2.50 19.52
CA LEU A 652 20.07 3.32 18.32
C LEU A 652 21.24 4.30 18.31
N GLU A 653 21.51 4.95 19.45
CA GLU A 653 22.60 5.92 19.59
C GLU A 653 23.97 5.26 19.35
N ILE A 654 24.21 4.10 19.98
CA ILE A 654 25.47 3.35 19.86
C ILE A 654 25.69 2.89 18.42
N ILE A 655 24.66 2.34 17.76
CA ILE A 655 24.72 1.87 16.37
C ILE A 655 24.99 3.05 15.42
N LEU A 656 24.29 4.18 15.59
CA LEU A 656 24.50 5.36 14.76
C LEU A 656 25.90 5.96 14.96
N LYS A 657 26.40 6.06 16.20
CA LYS A 657 27.77 6.49 16.48
C LYS A 657 28.81 5.57 15.86
N LEU A 658 28.62 4.25 15.95
CA LEU A 658 29.48 3.26 15.32
C LEU A 658 29.54 3.46 13.79
N PHE A 659 28.36 3.52 13.15
CA PHE A 659 28.25 3.69 11.70
C PHE A 659 28.75 5.05 11.21
N ALA A 660 28.59 6.09 12.01
CA ALA A 660 29.14 7.41 11.74
C ALA A 660 30.66 7.50 11.95
N SER A 661 31.27 6.65 12.79
CA SER A 661 32.67 6.83 13.22
C SER A 661 33.67 5.87 12.59
N SER A 662 33.25 4.65 12.20
CA SER A 662 34.18 3.63 11.69
C SER A 662 33.58 2.81 10.55
N ASN A 663 34.18 2.92 9.36
CA ASN A 663 33.79 2.09 8.21
C ASN A 663 34.14 0.60 8.45
N TYR A 664 35.30 0.32 9.04
CA TYR A 664 35.73 -1.06 9.29
C TYR A 664 34.76 -1.80 10.23
N LEU A 665 34.42 -1.19 11.36
CA LEU A 665 33.53 -1.83 12.34
C LEU A 665 32.07 -1.87 11.86
N ALA A 666 31.64 -0.87 11.09
CA ALA A 666 30.32 -0.89 10.45
C ALA A 666 30.19 -2.09 9.50
N GLU A 667 31.18 -2.33 8.64
CA GLU A 667 31.18 -3.48 7.72
C GLU A 667 31.18 -4.82 8.47
N VAL A 668 31.90 -4.93 9.59
CA VAL A 668 31.85 -6.14 10.43
C VAL A 668 30.44 -6.41 10.93
N LEU A 669 29.73 -5.39 11.42
CA LEU A 669 28.37 -5.55 11.92
C LEU A 669 27.35 -5.76 10.78
N ILE A 670 27.53 -5.14 9.62
CA ILE A 670 26.69 -5.33 8.42
C ILE A 670 26.83 -6.75 7.87
N GLU A 671 28.03 -7.30 7.77
CA GLU A 671 28.24 -8.65 7.27
C GLU A 671 27.80 -9.74 8.27
N GLN A 672 27.75 -9.41 9.56
CA GLN A 672 27.34 -10.34 10.62
C GLN A 672 26.26 -9.72 11.54
N PRO A 673 25.00 -9.51 11.07
CA PRO A 673 23.98 -8.84 11.88
C PRO A 673 23.60 -9.55 13.19
N GLY A 674 23.83 -10.87 13.26
CA GLY A 674 23.61 -11.65 14.48
C GLY A 674 24.55 -11.28 15.64
N LEU A 675 25.61 -10.50 15.41
CA LEU A 675 26.45 -9.97 16.49
C LEU A 675 25.74 -8.91 17.34
N LEU A 676 24.65 -8.32 16.84
CA LEU A 676 23.91 -7.26 17.54
C LEU A 676 23.49 -7.68 18.96
N GLU A 677 22.91 -8.88 19.11
CA GLU A 677 22.44 -9.37 20.41
C GLU A 677 23.58 -9.61 21.41
N THR A 678 24.77 -9.98 20.92
CA THR A 678 25.96 -10.21 21.74
C THR A 678 26.56 -8.89 22.25
N LEU A 679 26.51 -7.83 21.43
CA LEU A 679 27.08 -6.52 21.76
C LEU A 679 26.30 -5.80 22.85
N PHE A 680 24.98 -5.95 22.88
CA PHE A 680 24.10 -5.24 23.82
C PHE A 680 23.80 -6.04 25.11
N GLN A 681 24.62 -7.05 25.42
CA GLN A 681 24.64 -7.63 26.76
C GLN A 681 25.27 -6.62 27.72
N ARG A 682 24.59 -6.33 28.86
CA ARG A 682 24.90 -5.20 29.76
C ARG A 682 26.35 -5.12 30.21
N GLU A 683 27.03 -6.25 30.32
CA GLU A 683 28.40 -6.38 30.81
C GLU A 683 29.46 -6.10 29.74
N THR A 684 29.10 -6.21 28.45
CA THR A 684 30.04 -6.17 27.31
C THR A 684 30.54 -4.76 26.98
N LEU A 685 29.72 -3.74 27.21
CA LEU A 685 30.02 -2.34 26.85
C LEU A 685 30.60 -1.52 28.01
N SER A 686 30.37 -1.95 29.25
CA SER A 686 30.81 -1.22 30.45
C SER A 686 32.24 -1.54 30.85
N GLU A 687 32.69 -2.79 30.70
CA GLU A 687 34.00 -3.25 31.18
C GLU A 687 34.72 -4.09 30.12
N PRO A 688 36.07 -4.14 30.12
CA PRO A 688 36.80 -5.05 29.25
C PRO A 688 36.48 -6.48 29.64
N ARG A 689 36.31 -7.35 28.63
CA ARG A 689 36.15 -8.77 28.88
C ARG A 689 37.38 -9.31 29.61
N SER A 690 37.18 -9.99 30.73
CA SER A 690 38.29 -10.55 31.49
C SER A 690 38.99 -11.67 30.73
N GLU A 691 40.31 -11.79 30.92
CA GLU A 691 41.11 -12.86 30.31
C GLU A 691 40.56 -14.25 30.64
N ALA A 692 40.04 -14.44 31.86
CA ALA A 692 39.44 -15.70 32.29
C ALA A 692 38.18 -16.07 31.48
N LEU A 693 37.29 -15.11 31.22
CA LEU A 693 36.07 -15.33 30.44
C LEU A 693 36.39 -15.56 28.95
N LEU A 694 37.37 -14.84 28.41
CA LEU A 694 37.83 -15.05 27.04
C LEU A 694 38.45 -16.44 26.89
N ALA A 695 39.29 -16.86 27.84
CA ALA A 695 39.88 -18.19 27.87
C ALA A 695 38.82 -19.30 27.98
N GLU A 696 37.73 -19.09 28.75
CA GLU A 696 36.65 -20.06 28.86
C GLU A 696 35.95 -20.31 27.50
N GLU A 697 35.58 -19.25 26.77
CA GLU A 697 34.97 -19.37 25.44
C GLU A 697 35.91 -20.01 24.42
N LEU A 698 37.18 -19.62 24.45
CA LEU A 698 38.19 -20.22 23.59
C LEU A 698 38.38 -21.71 23.88
N ASN A 699 38.38 -22.12 25.16
CA ASN A 699 38.44 -23.53 25.56
C ASN A 699 37.21 -24.32 25.08
N LYS A 700 36.02 -23.71 25.05
CA LYS A 700 34.82 -24.35 24.47
C LYS A 700 35.01 -24.62 22.97
N ILE A 701 35.63 -23.68 22.24
CA ILE A 701 35.93 -23.83 20.81
C ILE A 701 36.98 -24.94 20.59
N THR A 702 38.10 -24.91 21.32
CA THR A 702 39.18 -25.88 21.15
C THR A 702 38.75 -27.29 21.59
N GLY A 703 37.94 -27.42 22.64
CA GLY A 703 37.41 -28.69 23.17
C GLY A 703 36.26 -29.32 22.36
N ALA A 704 35.60 -28.56 21.47
CA ALA A 704 34.44 -29.04 20.73
C ALA A 704 34.78 -30.24 19.81
N GLN A 705 33.87 -31.21 19.74
CA GLN A 705 34.01 -32.41 18.88
C GLN A 705 33.55 -32.12 17.44
N ILE A 706 34.24 -31.19 16.80
CA ILE A 706 33.99 -30.71 15.42
C ILE A 706 35.31 -30.68 14.64
N SER A 707 35.24 -30.47 13.32
CA SER A 707 36.44 -30.40 12.46
C SER A 707 37.32 -29.19 12.82
N ALA A 708 38.61 -29.25 12.47
CA ALA A 708 39.53 -28.16 12.76
C ALA A 708 39.16 -26.88 12.00
N GLU A 709 38.66 -27.02 10.77
CA GLU A 709 38.18 -25.93 9.93
C GLU A 709 37.00 -25.20 10.59
N GLU A 710 36.06 -25.94 11.16
CA GLU A 710 34.92 -25.36 11.87
C GLU A 710 35.33 -24.68 13.19
N LYS A 711 36.38 -25.18 13.86
CA LYS A 711 36.96 -24.49 15.02
C LYS A 711 37.58 -23.15 14.63
N PHE A 712 38.29 -23.08 13.50
CA PHE A 712 38.83 -21.82 12.99
C PHE A 712 37.73 -20.83 12.58
N ASN A 713 36.62 -21.31 11.99
CA ASN A 713 35.44 -20.46 11.72
C ASN A 713 34.86 -19.85 13.01
N ARG A 714 34.70 -20.65 14.07
CA ARG A 714 34.19 -20.15 15.36
C ARG A 714 35.15 -19.18 16.03
N LEU A 715 36.44 -19.46 15.94
CA LEU A 715 37.50 -18.59 16.43
C LEU A 715 37.47 -17.22 15.72
N HIS A 716 37.24 -17.22 14.41
CA HIS A 716 37.07 -16.00 13.62
C HIS A 716 35.87 -15.16 14.09
N LEU A 717 34.71 -15.79 14.29
CA LEU A 717 33.50 -15.10 14.75
C LEU A 717 33.67 -14.50 16.15
N LEU A 718 34.29 -15.23 17.08
CA LEU A 718 34.59 -14.73 18.42
C LEU A 718 35.51 -13.51 18.33
N LYS A 719 36.59 -13.60 17.56
CA LYS A 719 37.53 -12.48 17.34
C LYS A 719 36.82 -11.24 16.81
N LYS A 720 35.94 -11.38 15.81
CA LYS A 720 35.16 -10.26 15.25
C LYS A 720 34.21 -9.64 16.28
N SER A 721 33.53 -10.47 17.08
CA SER A 721 32.66 -10.01 18.17
C SER A 721 33.44 -9.18 19.20
N GLU A 722 34.62 -9.66 19.61
CA GLU A 722 35.46 -8.96 20.59
C GLU A 722 36.09 -7.67 20.02
N GLU A 723 36.56 -7.67 18.77
CA GLU A 723 37.03 -6.45 18.10
C GLU A 723 35.94 -5.37 18.04
N LEU A 724 34.69 -5.78 17.80
CA LEU A 724 33.56 -4.88 17.74
C LEU A 724 33.22 -4.29 19.12
N ALA A 725 33.26 -5.11 20.18
CA ALA A 725 33.09 -4.65 21.56
C ALA A 725 34.18 -3.66 21.98
N ILE A 726 35.46 -3.98 21.73
CA ILE A 726 36.60 -3.10 22.01
C ILE A 726 36.45 -1.77 21.23
N GLY A 727 36.03 -1.86 19.98
CA GLY A 727 35.83 -0.69 19.11
C GLY A 727 34.71 0.23 19.57
N ILE A 728 33.57 -0.32 19.96
CA ILE A 728 32.45 0.46 20.51
C ILE A 728 32.87 1.15 21.80
N ARG A 729 33.58 0.46 22.71
CA ARG A 729 34.08 1.06 23.96
C ARG A 729 35.00 2.26 23.70
N SER A 730 35.88 2.14 22.71
CA SER A 730 36.73 3.26 22.28
C SER A 730 35.91 4.43 21.70
N ILE A 731 34.93 4.15 20.83
CA ILE A 731 34.05 5.17 20.21
C ILE A 731 33.19 5.89 21.26
N LEU A 732 32.70 5.18 22.27
CA LEU A 732 31.91 5.75 23.36
C LEU A 732 32.77 6.46 24.43
N GLY A 733 34.11 6.43 24.30
CA GLY A 733 35.04 6.99 25.28
C GLY A 733 35.11 6.20 26.60
N ALA A 734 34.63 4.97 26.61
CA ALA A 734 34.69 4.05 27.76
C ALA A 734 36.03 3.31 27.89
N ALA A 735 36.88 3.37 26.85
CA ALA A 735 38.25 2.88 26.86
C ALA A 735 39.17 3.89 26.17
N ASP A 736 40.31 4.18 26.78
CA ASP A 736 41.32 5.03 26.14
C ASP A 736 42.14 4.24 25.11
N ILE A 737 43.08 4.93 24.45
CA ILE A 737 43.92 4.31 23.41
C ILE A 737 44.82 3.19 23.97
N LEU A 738 45.32 3.31 25.20
CA LEU A 738 46.23 2.33 25.79
C LEU A 738 45.45 1.07 26.18
N GLU A 739 44.27 1.22 26.77
CA GLU A 739 43.37 0.11 27.07
C GLU A 739 42.94 -0.60 25.78
N THR A 740 42.63 0.16 24.73
CA THR A 740 42.24 -0.40 23.41
C THR A 740 43.36 -1.25 22.80
N LEU A 741 44.60 -0.73 22.76
CA LEU A 741 45.76 -1.47 22.24
C LEU A 741 46.07 -2.71 23.07
N SER A 742 45.96 -2.61 24.40
CA SER A 742 46.15 -3.75 25.31
C SER A 742 45.09 -4.83 25.07
N ALA A 743 43.81 -4.47 24.98
CA ALA A 743 42.72 -5.42 24.74
C ALA A 743 42.86 -6.13 23.38
N LEU A 744 43.22 -5.40 22.31
CA LEU A 744 43.49 -6.00 21.00
C LEU A 744 44.69 -6.95 21.04
N SER A 745 45.71 -6.64 21.85
CA SER A 745 46.90 -7.49 22.02
C SER A 745 46.58 -8.78 22.75
N HIS A 746 45.81 -8.70 23.84
CA HIS A 746 45.33 -9.88 24.56
C HIS A 746 44.42 -10.75 23.69
N LEU A 747 43.54 -10.14 22.89
CA LEU A 747 42.70 -10.87 21.94
C LEU A 747 43.54 -11.60 20.88
N ALA A 748 44.56 -10.95 20.32
CA ALA A 748 45.47 -11.55 19.35
C ALA A 748 46.22 -12.75 19.95
N GLU A 749 46.72 -12.60 21.17
CA GLU A 749 47.44 -13.66 21.90
C GLU A 749 46.54 -14.87 22.21
N ALA A 750 45.35 -14.61 22.75
CA ALA A 750 44.39 -15.66 23.08
C ALA A 750 43.91 -16.42 21.83
N THR A 751 43.69 -15.68 20.74
CA THR A 751 43.32 -16.24 19.43
C THR A 751 44.45 -17.12 18.87
N LEU A 752 45.70 -16.64 18.93
CA LEU A 752 46.87 -17.36 18.43
C LEU A 752 47.15 -18.62 19.23
N LYS A 753 47.04 -18.55 20.56
CA LYS A 753 47.17 -19.71 21.46
C LYS A 753 46.16 -20.80 21.13
N SER A 754 44.89 -20.41 20.94
CA SER A 754 43.81 -21.35 20.59
C SER A 754 43.99 -21.94 19.19
N GLY A 755 44.41 -21.11 18.22
CA GLY A 755 44.77 -21.57 16.88
C GLY A 755 45.90 -22.59 16.92
N TYR A 756 46.93 -22.35 17.74
CA TYR A 756 48.03 -23.29 17.95
C TYR A 756 47.55 -24.62 18.53
N GLU A 757 46.68 -24.61 19.55
CA GLU A 757 46.11 -25.84 20.12
C GLU A 757 45.34 -26.66 19.08
N ILE A 758 44.57 -25.99 18.21
CA ILE A 758 43.85 -26.64 17.10
C ILE A 758 44.83 -27.28 16.12
N ALA A 759 45.85 -26.52 15.68
CA ALA A 759 46.83 -26.99 14.71
C ALA A 759 47.70 -28.12 15.25
N HIS A 760 48.22 -27.96 16.47
CA HIS A 760 49.03 -28.96 17.15
C HIS A 760 48.23 -30.24 17.41
N GLY A 761 47.02 -30.12 17.97
CA GLY A 761 46.15 -31.27 18.21
C GLY A 761 45.78 -32.04 16.93
N ARG A 762 45.60 -31.34 15.80
CA ARG A 762 45.40 -31.98 14.50
C ARG A 762 46.64 -32.74 14.07
N MET A 763 47.83 -32.14 14.13
CA MET A 763 49.07 -32.80 13.72
C MET A 763 49.43 -33.99 14.61
N LEU A 764 49.18 -33.92 15.92
CA LEU A 764 49.37 -35.04 16.84
C LEU A 764 48.51 -36.26 16.44
N LYS A 765 47.24 -36.05 16.05
CA LYS A 765 46.37 -37.13 15.56
C LYS A 765 46.88 -37.73 14.25
N LEU A 766 47.43 -36.90 13.37
CA LEU A 766 47.92 -37.32 12.06
C LEU A 766 49.24 -38.08 12.12
N TYR A 767 50.19 -37.65 12.96
CA TYR A 767 51.58 -38.15 12.92
C TYR A 767 52.12 -38.69 14.26
N GLY A 768 51.42 -38.51 15.38
CA GLY A 768 51.87 -38.89 16.71
C GLY A 768 52.70 -37.81 17.42
N VAL A 769 53.14 -38.11 18.65
CA VAL A 769 53.87 -37.15 19.51
C VAL A 769 55.31 -36.95 19.02
N PRO A 770 55.80 -35.71 18.82
CA PRO A 770 57.18 -35.44 18.40
C PRO A 770 58.16 -35.74 19.54
N MET A 771 59.19 -36.54 19.29
CA MET A 771 60.17 -36.96 20.30
C MET A 771 61.57 -36.46 19.93
N GLU A 772 62.34 -36.03 20.92
CA GLU A 772 63.74 -35.64 20.76
C GLU A 772 64.64 -36.88 20.63
N GLU A 773 65.58 -36.85 19.68
CA GLU A 773 66.47 -37.99 19.41
C GLU A 773 67.44 -38.28 20.56
N GLU A 774 67.94 -37.25 21.23
CA GLU A 774 68.97 -37.38 22.27
C GLU A 774 68.42 -37.71 23.65
N THR A 775 67.27 -37.14 24.02
CA THR A 775 66.71 -37.22 25.38
C THR A 775 65.57 -38.22 25.49
N GLY A 776 64.91 -38.56 24.37
CA GLY A 776 63.67 -39.32 24.36
C GLY A 776 62.49 -38.59 25.03
N ALA A 777 62.63 -37.29 25.31
CA ALA A 777 61.55 -36.44 25.79
C ALA A 777 60.67 -35.96 24.63
N GLU A 778 59.47 -35.46 24.94
CA GLU A 778 58.63 -34.79 23.95
C GLU A 778 59.32 -33.49 23.49
N ALA A 779 59.41 -33.33 22.17
CA ALA A 779 59.92 -32.11 21.59
C ALA A 779 58.95 -30.95 21.88
N ARG A 780 59.51 -29.81 22.27
CA ARG A 780 58.74 -28.62 22.65
C ARG A 780 58.69 -27.65 21.48
N PHE A 781 57.62 -26.88 21.39
CA PHE A 781 57.41 -25.84 20.37
C PHE A 781 56.99 -24.54 21.02
N ALA A 782 57.47 -23.41 20.52
CA ALA A 782 57.16 -22.08 20.99
C ALA A 782 56.92 -21.13 19.81
N ILE A 783 55.92 -20.26 19.99
CA ILE A 783 55.60 -19.15 19.10
C ILE A 783 56.04 -17.87 19.78
N ILE A 784 56.90 -17.11 19.10
CA ILE A 784 57.42 -15.84 19.59
C ILE A 784 56.84 -14.73 18.74
N GLY A 785 56.17 -13.78 19.40
CA GLY A 785 55.68 -12.56 18.79
C GLY A 785 56.78 -11.52 18.69
N LEU A 786 56.82 -10.80 17.57
CA LEU A 786 57.72 -9.69 17.30
C LEU A 786 56.90 -8.42 17.00
N GLY A 787 57.57 -7.32 16.62
CA GLY A 787 56.88 -6.14 16.12
C GLY A 787 55.87 -5.56 17.12
N LYS A 788 54.63 -5.33 16.67
CA LYS A 788 53.53 -4.83 17.53
C LYS A 788 52.96 -5.91 18.45
N MET A 789 52.96 -7.17 17.99
CA MET A 789 52.47 -8.31 18.76
C MET A 789 53.36 -8.57 19.98
N GLY A 790 54.67 -8.52 19.78
CA GLY A 790 55.65 -8.70 20.83
C GLY A 790 55.71 -7.54 21.81
N SER A 791 55.46 -6.30 21.36
CA SER A 791 55.38 -5.12 22.24
C SER A 791 54.04 -4.93 22.96
N GLY A 792 53.00 -5.70 22.61
CA GLY A 792 51.66 -5.52 23.19
C GLY A 792 50.93 -4.27 22.69
N GLU A 793 51.20 -3.85 21.46
CA GLU A 793 50.67 -2.62 20.83
C GLU A 793 49.84 -2.93 19.57
N MET A 794 49.09 -4.05 19.60
CA MET A 794 48.24 -4.45 18.47
C MET A 794 47.16 -3.41 18.20
N ASN A 795 46.94 -3.12 16.91
CA ASN A 795 45.87 -2.25 16.45
C ASN A 795 44.94 -2.97 15.45
N TYR A 796 43.81 -2.35 15.11
CA TYR A 796 42.89 -2.88 14.10
C TYR A 796 43.61 -3.14 12.77
N GLY A 797 43.50 -4.36 12.26
CA GLY A 797 44.15 -4.77 11.02
C GLY A 797 45.67 -4.97 11.10
N SER A 798 46.27 -5.00 12.31
CA SER A 798 47.67 -5.40 12.45
C SER A 798 47.91 -6.86 12.07
N ASP A 799 49.01 -7.09 11.37
CA ASP A 799 49.56 -8.43 11.12
C ASP A 799 50.18 -9.01 12.40
N LEU A 800 50.24 -10.34 12.47
CA LEU A 800 50.97 -11.06 13.51
C LEU A 800 52.40 -11.33 13.03
N ASP A 801 53.35 -10.53 13.53
CA ASP A 801 54.78 -10.76 13.32
C ASP A 801 55.23 -11.94 14.19
N LEU A 802 55.49 -13.11 13.60
CA LEU A 802 55.77 -14.35 14.37
C LEU A 802 57.03 -15.08 13.89
N ILE A 803 57.69 -15.76 14.84
CA ILE A 803 58.68 -16.82 14.55
C ILE A 803 58.34 -18.10 15.31
N PHE A 804 58.67 -19.24 14.70
CA PHE A 804 58.37 -20.57 15.23
C PHE A 804 59.65 -21.33 15.59
N VAL A 805 59.75 -21.72 16.86
CA VAL A 805 60.94 -22.38 17.42
C VAL A 805 60.56 -23.74 18.01
N TYR A 806 61.37 -24.76 17.78
CA TYR A 806 61.25 -26.04 18.48
C TYR A 806 62.53 -26.45 19.20
N SER A 807 62.44 -27.37 20.16
CA SER A 807 63.55 -27.68 21.07
C SER A 807 64.72 -28.41 20.39
N ALA A 808 64.47 -29.53 19.69
CA ALA A 808 65.52 -30.33 19.08
C ALA A 808 65.04 -31.20 17.90
N ALA A 809 65.99 -31.75 17.14
CA ALA A 809 65.73 -32.72 16.09
C ALA A 809 65.25 -34.07 16.65
N GLY A 810 64.62 -34.86 15.79
CA GLY A 810 64.06 -36.17 16.14
C GLY A 810 62.90 -36.53 15.22
N ASN A 811 62.09 -37.51 15.64
CA ASN A 811 60.95 -38.00 14.89
C ASN A 811 59.72 -38.14 15.77
N THR A 812 58.55 -38.06 15.13
CA THR A 812 57.27 -38.38 15.78
C THR A 812 57.18 -39.87 16.13
N SER A 813 56.47 -40.19 17.21
CA SER A 813 56.33 -41.56 17.73
C SER A 813 55.42 -42.44 16.87
N GLY A 814 54.62 -41.85 15.97
CA GLY A 814 53.57 -42.55 15.22
C GLY A 814 52.39 -42.99 16.07
N GLN A 815 52.31 -42.54 17.34
CA GLN A 815 51.24 -42.89 18.27
C GLN A 815 50.78 -41.67 19.08
N ILE A 816 49.50 -41.64 19.44
CA ILE A 816 48.88 -40.67 20.37
C ILE A 816 47.96 -41.44 21.31
N ASP A 817 48.06 -41.24 22.62
CA ASP A 817 47.29 -41.96 23.65
C ASP A 817 47.27 -43.50 23.49
N GLY A 818 48.41 -44.07 23.06
CA GLY A 818 48.56 -45.51 22.82
C GLY A 818 47.86 -46.03 21.56
N LYS A 819 47.31 -45.16 20.71
CA LYS A 819 46.69 -45.50 19.42
C LYS A 819 47.63 -45.11 18.27
N PRO A 820 47.64 -45.88 17.17
CA PRO A 820 48.43 -45.52 15.98
C PRO A 820 47.89 -44.23 15.36
N ALA A 821 48.80 -43.36 14.93
CA ALA A 821 48.48 -42.16 14.16
C ALA A 821 47.99 -42.52 12.75
N GLU A 822 47.28 -41.59 12.10
CA GLU A 822 46.69 -41.82 10.77
C GLU A 822 47.76 -42.00 9.67
N TYR A 823 48.90 -41.34 9.82
CA TYR A 823 50.01 -41.35 8.87
C TYR A 823 51.30 -41.85 9.51
N ARG A 824 52.30 -42.12 8.66
CA ARG A 824 53.62 -42.59 9.09
C ARG A 824 54.36 -41.50 9.88
N PRO A 825 55.24 -41.89 10.82
CA PRO A 825 56.14 -40.96 11.48
C PRO A 825 56.91 -40.06 10.51
N VAL A 826 56.98 -38.78 10.84
CA VAL A 826 57.77 -37.74 10.17
C VAL A 826 58.79 -37.14 11.14
N SER A 827 59.81 -36.47 10.59
CA SER A 827 60.79 -35.72 11.40
C SER A 827 60.13 -34.57 12.17
N ASN A 828 60.71 -34.17 13.31
CA ASN A 828 60.25 -33.00 14.08
C ASN A 828 60.24 -31.74 13.21
N HIS A 829 61.22 -31.60 12.30
CA HIS A 829 61.27 -30.49 11.34
C HIS A 829 60.04 -30.47 10.43
N GLU A 830 59.70 -31.61 9.83
CA GLU A 830 58.52 -31.73 8.97
C GLU A 830 57.22 -31.54 9.77
N PHE A 831 57.13 -32.10 10.98
CA PHE A 831 55.97 -31.96 11.86
C PHE A 831 55.68 -30.49 12.19
N TYR A 832 56.67 -29.74 12.67
CA TYR A 832 56.47 -28.35 13.07
C TYR A 832 56.29 -27.38 11.90
N ILE A 833 56.88 -27.67 10.73
CA ILE A 833 56.51 -26.95 9.49
C ILE A 833 55.03 -27.16 9.19
N LYS A 834 54.50 -28.39 9.31
CA LYS A 834 53.07 -28.64 9.09
C LYS A 834 52.19 -27.96 10.15
N VAL A 835 52.60 -27.93 11.43
CA VAL A 835 51.88 -27.18 12.49
C VAL A 835 51.82 -25.69 12.12
N ALA A 836 52.97 -25.07 11.83
CA ALA A 836 53.05 -23.65 11.48
C ALA A 836 52.27 -23.32 10.19
N THR A 837 52.34 -24.20 9.19
CA THR A 837 51.60 -24.05 7.93
C THR A 837 50.10 -24.13 8.17
N PHE A 838 49.65 -25.13 8.92
CA PHE A 838 48.22 -25.32 9.19
C PHE A 838 47.65 -24.21 10.09
N LEU A 839 48.43 -23.72 11.05
CA LEU A 839 48.08 -22.57 11.86
C LEU A 839 47.92 -21.30 10.99
N ARG A 840 48.91 -21.02 10.14
CA ARG A 840 48.87 -19.89 9.19
C ARG A 840 47.65 -19.99 8.28
N ASP A 841 47.45 -21.14 7.67
CA ASP A 841 46.36 -21.35 6.72
C ASP A 841 45.00 -21.30 7.43
N GLY A 842 44.88 -21.84 8.66
CA GLY A 842 43.65 -21.78 9.45
C GLY A 842 43.29 -20.38 9.94
N LEU A 843 44.26 -19.53 10.27
CA LEU A 843 44.01 -18.13 10.64
C LEU A 843 43.86 -17.21 9.42
N ALA A 844 44.40 -17.60 8.26
CA ALA A 844 44.24 -16.88 7.00
C ALA A 844 42.99 -17.28 6.20
N ALA A 845 42.52 -18.52 6.30
CA ALA A 845 41.35 -19.02 5.58
C ALA A 845 40.08 -18.85 6.43
N SER A 846 39.10 -18.11 5.90
CA SER A 846 37.73 -18.11 6.42
C SER A 846 36.74 -18.47 5.32
N SER A 847 35.66 -19.14 5.73
CA SER A 847 34.48 -19.38 4.89
C SER A 847 33.78 -18.08 4.44
N THR A 848 34.08 -16.94 5.07
CA THR A 848 33.41 -15.63 4.88
C THR A 848 34.18 -14.60 4.03
N ARG A 849 35.20 -15.00 3.27
CA ARG A 849 36.09 -14.12 2.45
C ARG A 849 37.05 -13.19 3.22
N GLU A 850 36.97 -13.09 4.55
CA GLU A 850 37.87 -12.26 5.38
C GLU A 850 38.78 -13.08 6.31
N ARG A 851 40.03 -12.65 6.54
CA ARG A 851 41.02 -13.37 7.36
C ARG A 851 40.82 -13.12 8.86
N THR A 852 41.16 -14.08 9.73
CA THR A 852 41.17 -13.86 11.20
C THR A 852 42.33 -12.95 11.60
N TYR A 853 43.53 -13.34 11.17
CA TYR A 853 44.74 -12.52 11.19
C TYR A 853 45.61 -12.87 9.99
N GLU A 854 46.33 -11.89 9.48
CA GLU A 854 47.45 -12.11 8.56
C GLU A 854 48.73 -12.32 9.38
N MET A 855 49.59 -13.25 8.94
CA MET A 855 50.84 -13.55 9.62
C MET A 855 52.01 -13.06 8.79
N ASP A 856 52.82 -12.19 9.38
CA ASP A 856 54.11 -11.83 8.83
C ASP A 856 55.19 -12.73 9.45
N LEU A 857 55.76 -13.59 8.60
CA LEU A 857 56.76 -14.57 9.00
C LEU A 857 58.16 -14.21 8.44
N ARG A 858 58.34 -12.99 7.92
CA ARG A 858 59.58 -12.57 7.22
C ARG A 858 60.75 -12.33 8.15
N LEU A 859 60.52 -12.15 9.45
CA LEU A 859 61.55 -11.89 10.47
C LEU A 859 62.23 -13.16 11.01
N ARG A 860 61.90 -14.34 10.46
CA ARG A 860 62.60 -15.59 10.77
C ARG A 860 64.02 -15.62 10.16
N PRO A 861 64.94 -16.43 10.69
CA PRO A 861 66.27 -16.60 10.11
C PRO A 861 66.23 -16.86 8.61
N GLU A 862 67.03 -16.12 7.82
CA GLU A 862 67.07 -16.19 6.35
C GLU A 862 65.79 -15.72 5.62
N GLY A 863 64.85 -15.09 6.34
CA GLY A 863 63.64 -14.48 5.82
C GLY A 863 62.76 -15.47 5.05
N GLU A 864 62.21 -15.04 3.91
CA GLU A 864 61.34 -15.88 3.07
C GLU A 864 62.01 -17.17 2.56
N LYS A 865 63.34 -17.20 2.50
CA LYS A 865 64.11 -18.36 2.05
C LYS A 865 64.38 -19.37 3.18
N GLY A 866 64.22 -18.94 4.43
CA GLY A 866 64.40 -19.78 5.60
C GLY A 866 63.21 -20.69 5.88
N ALA A 867 63.47 -21.78 6.61
CA ALA A 867 62.43 -22.72 7.05
C ALA A 867 61.39 -22.01 7.94
N LEU A 868 60.12 -22.43 7.83
CA LEU A 868 59.01 -21.83 8.58
C LEU A 868 59.16 -22.01 10.09
N ALA A 869 59.68 -23.17 10.52
CA ALA A 869 60.02 -23.49 11.89
C ALA A 869 61.44 -24.08 11.94
N ALA A 870 62.22 -23.71 12.95
CA ALA A 870 63.60 -24.17 13.13
C ALA A 870 63.91 -24.52 14.59
N PRO A 871 64.90 -25.39 14.86
CA PRO A 871 65.30 -25.72 16.22
C PRO A 871 66.03 -24.55 16.87
N LEU A 872 65.97 -24.43 18.20
CA LEU A 872 66.57 -23.32 18.95
C LEU A 872 68.06 -23.09 18.63
N ASP A 873 68.82 -24.15 18.40
CA ASP A 873 70.25 -24.02 18.09
C ASP A 873 70.52 -23.38 16.72
N VAL A 874 69.60 -23.53 15.75
CA VAL A 874 69.68 -22.80 14.47
C VAL A 874 69.48 -21.30 14.69
N PHE A 875 68.55 -20.92 15.57
CA PHE A 875 68.35 -19.51 15.93
C PHE A 875 69.59 -18.95 16.64
N LYS A 876 70.13 -19.64 17.66
CA LYS A 876 71.37 -19.23 18.35
C LYS A 876 72.54 -19.07 17.37
N GLY A 877 72.72 -20.06 16.48
CA GLY A 877 73.78 -20.03 15.47
C GLY A 877 73.64 -18.87 14.49
N TYR A 878 72.42 -18.57 14.03
CA TYR A 878 72.14 -17.47 13.12
C TYR A 878 72.36 -16.11 13.79
N PHE A 879 71.75 -15.87 14.96
CA PHE A 879 71.82 -14.57 15.62
C PHE A 879 73.19 -14.26 16.23
N ASN A 880 74.01 -15.27 16.54
CA ASN A 880 75.39 -15.03 16.98
C ASN A 880 76.33 -14.67 15.82
N ASN A 881 76.14 -15.28 14.64
CA ASN A 881 77.18 -15.27 13.60
C ASN A 881 76.77 -14.59 12.28
N ARG A 882 75.46 -14.48 11.98
CA ARG A 882 74.96 -14.09 10.64
C ARG A 882 73.95 -12.94 10.65
N ALA A 883 73.18 -12.77 11.74
CA ALA A 883 72.13 -11.75 11.80
C ALA A 883 72.67 -10.32 11.73
N GLU A 884 72.05 -9.51 10.86
CA GLU A 884 72.31 -8.09 10.69
C GLU A 884 71.75 -7.27 11.89
N THR A 885 72.23 -6.03 12.03
CA THR A 885 71.86 -5.18 13.17
C THR A 885 70.35 -4.94 13.28
N TRP A 886 69.64 -4.79 12.15
CA TRP A 886 68.20 -4.55 12.15
C TRP A 886 67.40 -5.80 12.57
N GLU A 887 67.88 -7.01 12.26
CA GLU A 887 67.26 -8.27 12.72
C GLU A 887 67.39 -8.39 14.25
N ARG A 888 68.55 -7.99 14.80
CA ARG A 888 68.76 -7.91 16.25
C ARG A 888 67.88 -6.85 16.90
N GLN A 889 67.66 -5.71 16.23
CA GLN A 889 66.73 -4.68 16.70
C GLN A 889 65.30 -5.20 16.74
N ALA A 890 64.85 -5.91 15.71
CA ALA A 890 63.52 -6.54 15.68
C ALA A 890 63.34 -7.53 16.84
N LEU A 891 64.38 -8.30 17.15
CA LEU A 891 64.38 -9.27 18.25
C LEU A 891 64.25 -8.61 19.64
N THR A 892 64.57 -7.32 19.81
CA THR A 892 64.40 -6.64 21.11
C THR A 892 62.93 -6.49 21.51
N ARG A 893 62.01 -6.61 20.55
CA ARG A 893 60.56 -6.62 20.78
C ARG A 893 59.99 -8.04 20.84
N SER A 894 60.83 -9.06 21.01
CA SER A 894 60.37 -10.45 21.08
C SER A 894 59.69 -10.76 22.42
N ARG A 895 58.60 -11.52 22.36
CA ARG A 895 57.88 -12.00 23.54
C ARG A 895 57.33 -13.39 23.28
N TYR A 896 57.39 -14.27 24.26
CA TYR A 896 56.69 -15.55 24.22
C TYR A 896 55.17 -15.34 24.16
N VAL A 897 54.49 -16.08 23.28
CA VAL A 897 53.03 -15.95 23.08
C VAL A 897 52.29 -17.28 23.27
N ALA A 898 52.78 -18.39 22.72
CA ALA A 898 52.10 -19.68 22.81
C ALA A 898 53.06 -20.88 22.70
N GLY A 899 52.65 -22.02 23.26
CA GLY A 899 53.43 -23.27 23.25
C GLY A 899 54.10 -23.55 24.59
N SER A 900 55.40 -23.89 24.56
CA SER A 900 56.21 -24.17 25.74
C SER A 900 56.90 -22.90 26.23
N GLU A 901 56.42 -22.33 27.34
CA GLU A 901 57.02 -21.17 27.99
C GLU A 901 58.49 -21.37 28.36
N GLY A 902 58.90 -22.58 28.79
CA GLY A 902 60.31 -22.84 29.08
C GLY A 902 61.23 -22.97 27.86
N LEU A 903 60.68 -22.90 26.63
CA LEU A 903 61.45 -22.91 25.38
C LEU A 903 61.49 -21.52 24.74
N GLY A 904 60.36 -20.81 24.76
CA GLY A 904 60.28 -19.43 24.27
C GLY A 904 60.98 -18.45 25.21
#